data_AF-A0A2W4SZN0-F1
#
_entry.id   AF-A0A2W4SZN0-F1
#
_cell.length_a   1.000
_cell.length_b   1.000
_cell.length_c   1.000
_cell.angle_alpha   90.00
_cell.angle_beta   90.00
_cell.angle_gamma   90.00
#
_symmetry.space_group_name_H-M   'P 1'
#
loop_
_entity.id
_entity.type
_entity.pdbx_description
1 polymer ?
#
loop_
_entity_poly.entity_id
_entity_poly.type
_entity_poly.pdbx_seq_one_letter_code
_entity_poly.pdbx_strand_id
1 'polypeptide(L)'
;MVAHRNEFKFRLHPIFLGLQLALAGVVMAGPVPTALPTGGQVVSGQATISQLGAAQLQINQATQQATLNWQTFNIGSAAQVKFQQPNANSVALNRVLQSDASVIEGKLTANGQVFLVNPGGVIFGKTAQVDVGGLVATTMKLSDKDFANGNYHFTRDGSTASVVNNGQITAANGGYVALIGATVVNNGTITANHGTVALAAGEGVTLQFNGSNLVNIQVDPATVKTLIENKQLIQAPDGQVLMTAVAASQLQGAVINNTGTVEANSITSSGGVIRLTGANEIDNSGTLDASGKTTGGTMQLAAASTINQSGTVTAASSAGNGGSVTLTATSGIDNSGTIDASGATAGGNVTVALTPATNQTTPQADPVVAADPVLNAAPGPLVHQGGTIHADSLYGAGGQVVLAGEYLQLDNGSVTTVTGATGGGAIYAGGGLHGSPLPSQTDSVLKTESVFVNATYTRVEQGATLDASATATGNGGTIVAWGDSASRAYGTFNATGGPNGGNGGTVETSGAWLDVTGVKVDTSALLGQSGQWLLDPYNVTISTAATGGGSSNGGIWTPSASGSNVNNTDIANGLANGNVTITTTGSGTTDKGDITVNAPVSWSSNNTFSLQATNNINVNASITATGTNPSLTLSYGTGGNNGDFVNNGAAVNLPSTAKLQIGPTGSLVTYTVINSLGTANDSSTITLQGMQNGLSGHYALGSNIDASATSTWNVLGGVTAGFSPVGNSSSNFLGTFDGLGHTISGLTINRPTTDYVGLFGVSNGTLRNVGLVGSNVTGNQTVGGLVGYNYYGNIINDYSSGNVSGNQQVGGLVGSKFYGTLSNAYSSGVVSSAGDSVGGLVGSNYGNISNVYSASTVIGNGGFSVGGLVGVNYIGSISNAYSSGAVNG
;
A
#
# COMPACT_ATOMS: atom_id res chain seq x y z
N MET A 1 2.72 -36.44 11.25
CA MET A 1 4.16 -36.75 11.35
C MET A 1 4.69 -37.09 9.96
N VAL A 2 4.94 -36.07 9.13
CA VAL A 2 5.86 -36.10 7.97
C VAL A 2 6.35 -34.66 7.85
N ALA A 3 7.59 -34.41 8.26
CA ALA A 3 8.20 -33.09 8.26
C ALA A 3 8.87 -32.86 6.90
N HIS A 4 8.32 -31.97 6.07
CA HIS A 4 9.06 -31.41 4.95
C HIS A 4 9.90 -30.23 5.45
N ARG A 5 11.18 -30.49 5.68
CA ARG A 5 12.22 -29.47 5.83
C ARG A 5 12.30 -28.69 4.51
N ASN A 6 11.89 -27.42 4.53
CA ASN A 6 12.23 -26.45 3.49
C ASN A 6 13.69 -26.03 3.69
N GLU A 7 14.61 -26.68 2.98
CA GLU A 7 15.96 -26.16 2.77
C GLU A 7 15.88 -25.00 1.77
N PHE A 8 15.76 -23.78 2.29
CA PHE A 8 15.99 -22.55 1.52
C PHE A 8 17.48 -22.48 1.16
N LYS A 9 17.80 -22.86 -0.07
CA LYS A 9 19.11 -22.61 -0.68
C LYS A 9 19.33 -21.10 -0.72
N PHE A 10 20.35 -20.61 0.00
CA PHE A 10 20.99 -19.33 -0.27
C PHE A 10 21.29 -19.26 -1.78
N ARG A 11 20.56 -18.45 -2.53
CA ARG A 11 20.83 -18.23 -3.95
C ARG A 11 21.86 -17.12 -4.04
N LEU A 12 23.09 -17.49 -4.41
CA LEU A 12 24.07 -16.54 -4.91
C LEU A 12 23.41 -15.82 -6.10
N HIS A 13 23.31 -14.49 -6.01
CA HIS A 13 23.02 -13.63 -7.14
C HIS A 13 23.98 -14.00 -8.28
N PRO A 14 23.51 -14.19 -9.53
CA PRO A 14 24.42 -14.23 -10.64
C PRO A 14 25.04 -12.84 -10.73
N ILE A 15 26.25 -12.70 -10.18
CA ILE A 15 27.18 -11.64 -10.53
C ILE A 15 27.30 -11.76 -12.04
N PHE A 16 26.54 -10.96 -12.80
CA PHE A 16 26.79 -10.81 -14.21
C PHE A 16 28.19 -10.22 -14.28
N LEU A 17 29.09 -11.07 -14.75
CA LEU A 17 30.48 -10.78 -14.99
C LEU A 17 30.49 -9.52 -15.87
N GLY A 18 30.62 -8.35 -15.22
CA GLY A 18 30.74 -7.07 -15.88
C GLY A 18 31.72 -7.28 -17.01
N LEU A 19 31.24 -7.08 -18.24
CA LEU A 19 31.90 -7.48 -19.47
C LEU A 19 33.38 -7.10 -19.32
N GLN A 20 34.23 -8.08 -19.01
CA GLN A 20 35.66 -7.88 -19.07
C GLN A 20 35.93 -7.70 -20.56
N LEU A 21 35.82 -6.46 -21.05
CA LEU A 21 36.78 -6.03 -22.03
C LEU A 21 38.10 -6.23 -21.31
N ALA A 22 38.73 -7.37 -21.62
CA ALA A 22 40.16 -7.39 -21.68
C ALA A 22 40.52 -6.13 -22.49
N LEU A 23 40.97 -5.09 -21.78
CA LEU A 23 42.03 -4.27 -22.32
C LEU A 23 43.08 -5.32 -22.68
N ALA A 24 43.07 -5.76 -23.94
CA ALA A 24 44.14 -6.56 -24.48
C ALA A 24 45.37 -5.72 -24.17
N GLY A 25 46.10 -6.15 -23.15
CA GLY A 25 47.31 -5.51 -22.69
C GLY A 25 48.34 -5.68 -23.78
N VAL A 26 48.22 -4.88 -24.83
CA VAL A 26 49.41 -4.38 -25.49
C VAL A 26 50.09 -3.59 -24.38
N VAL A 27 51.15 -4.18 -23.83
CA VAL A 27 52.11 -3.47 -22.99
C VAL A 27 52.70 -2.40 -23.89
N MET A 28 51.98 -1.29 -24.06
CA MET A 28 52.55 -0.06 -24.59
C MET A 28 53.60 0.32 -23.57
N ALA A 29 54.87 0.30 -23.96
CA ALA A 29 55.93 0.82 -23.11
C ALA A 29 55.49 2.23 -22.69
N GLY A 30 55.28 2.42 -21.38
CA GLY A 30 54.89 3.72 -20.85
C GLY A 30 55.88 4.79 -21.30
N PRO A 31 55.46 6.06 -21.38
CA PRO A 31 56.37 7.12 -21.76
C PRO A 31 57.58 7.10 -20.83
N VAL A 32 58.78 7.34 -21.36
CA VAL A 32 59.99 7.41 -20.53
C VAL A 32 59.76 8.39 -19.36
N PRO A 33 60.35 8.17 -18.16
CA PRO A 33 59.99 8.92 -16.96
C PRO A 33 60.03 10.45 -17.10
N THR A 34 60.87 10.99 -17.99
CA THR A 34 61.01 12.43 -18.24
C THR A 34 60.26 12.93 -19.48
N ALA A 35 59.43 12.10 -20.11
CA ALA A 35 58.71 12.47 -21.32
C ALA A 35 57.81 13.70 -21.09
N LEU A 36 57.82 14.62 -22.05
CA LEU A 36 57.01 15.82 -22.08
C LEU A 36 56.17 15.84 -23.38
N PRO A 37 55.09 16.65 -23.44
CA PRO A 37 54.35 16.89 -24.68
C PRO A 37 55.27 17.39 -25.81
N THR A 38 55.04 16.94 -27.04
CA THR A 38 55.91 17.23 -28.19
C THR A 38 55.17 17.92 -29.33
N GLY A 39 55.89 18.73 -30.10
CA GLY A 39 55.36 19.39 -31.30
C GLY A 39 54.29 20.44 -31.01
N GLY A 40 54.32 21.06 -29.82
CA GLY A 40 53.34 22.08 -29.42
C GLY A 40 53.34 23.29 -30.34
N GLN A 41 52.16 23.70 -30.80
CA GLN A 41 51.92 24.87 -31.64
C GLN A 41 50.71 25.64 -31.11
N VAL A 42 50.86 26.94 -30.88
CA VAL A 42 49.75 27.81 -30.48
C VAL A 42 48.98 28.20 -31.75
N VAL A 43 47.71 27.79 -31.82
CA VAL A 43 46.84 27.98 -32.99
C VAL A 43 45.97 29.23 -32.84
N SER A 44 45.51 29.50 -31.62
CA SER A 44 44.70 30.68 -31.30
C SER A 44 45.00 31.18 -29.88
N GLY A 45 44.73 32.46 -29.63
CA GLY A 45 45.13 33.13 -28.40
C GLY A 45 46.63 33.42 -28.33
N GLN A 46 47.13 33.70 -27.13
CA GLN A 46 48.56 33.93 -26.88
C GLN A 46 49.02 33.01 -25.74
N ALA A 47 50.01 32.17 -26.04
CA ALA A 47 50.71 31.37 -25.06
C ALA A 47 52.18 31.18 -25.48
N THR A 48 53.08 31.00 -24.52
CA THR A 48 54.46 30.57 -24.77
C THR A 48 54.70 29.20 -24.16
N ILE A 49 55.33 28.31 -24.92
CA ILE A 49 55.70 26.95 -24.48
C ILE A 49 57.19 26.97 -24.17
N SER A 50 57.57 26.74 -22.93
CA SER A 50 58.95 26.83 -22.44
C SER A 50 59.34 25.56 -21.70
N GLN A 51 60.33 24.84 -22.21
CA GLN A 51 60.92 23.71 -21.51
C GLN A 51 61.98 24.23 -20.52
N LEU A 52 61.72 24.08 -19.22
CA LEU A 52 62.57 24.61 -18.14
C LEU A 52 63.59 23.58 -17.62
N GLY A 53 63.63 22.39 -18.22
CA GLY A 53 64.58 21.32 -17.91
C GLY A 53 64.23 20.04 -18.67
N ALA A 54 64.98 18.96 -18.42
CA ALA A 54 64.78 17.68 -19.10
C ALA A 54 63.39 17.04 -18.86
N ALA A 55 62.71 17.42 -17.76
CA ALA A 55 61.41 16.86 -17.35
C ALA A 55 60.39 17.93 -16.92
N GLN A 56 60.59 19.20 -17.32
CA GLN A 56 59.71 20.31 -16.93
C GLN A 56 59.30 21.15 -18.13
N LEU A 57 57.99 21.29 -18.34
CA LEU A 57 57.40 22.14 -19.36
C LEU A 57 56.48 23.18 -18.71
N GLN A 58 56.64 24.44 -19.05
CA GLN A 58 55.78 25.53 -18.61
C GLN A 58 55.09 26.16 -19.83
N ILE A 59 53.77 26.31 -19.75
CA ILE A 59 52.95 27.03 -20.73
C ILE A 59 52.47 28.32 -20.06
N ASN A 60 52.98 29.46 -20.50
CA ASN A 60 52.51 30.76 -20.04
C ASN A 60 51.45 31.28 -21.01
N GLN A 61 50.19 31.16 -20.63
CA GLN A 61 49.05 31.67 -21.40
C GLN A 61 48.78 33.13 -20.99
N ALA A 62 48.62 34.01 -21.99
CA ALA A 62 48.36 35.44 -21.79
C ALA A 62 46.92 35.86 -22.13
N THR A 63 46.20 35.08 -22.95
CA THR A 63 44.79 35.33 -23.30
C THR A 63 43.84 34.48 -22.45
N GLN A 64 42.58 34.90 -22.33
CA GLN A 64 41.55 34.16 -21.58
C GLN A 64 41.31 32.75 -22.13
N GLN A 65 41.40 32.59 -23.46
CA GLN A 65 41.35 31.30 -24.15
C GLN A 65 42.58 31.15 -25.03
N ALA A 66 43.16 29.95 -25.11
CA ALA A 66 44.23 29.61 -26.03
C ALA A 66 44.07 28.17 -26.53
N THR A 67 44.23 27.94 -27.83
CA THR A 67 44.27 26.60 -28.43
C THR A 67 45.71 26.22 -28.76
N LEU A 68 46.14 25.07 -28.28
CA LEU A 68 47.46 24.47 -28.51
C LEU A 68 47.29 23.10 -29.15
N ASN A 69 47.85 22.93 -30.36
CA ASN A 69 47.93 21.62 -31.00
C ASN A 69 49.26 20.96 -30.64
N TRP A 70 49.22 19.64 -30.43
CA TRP A 70 50.37 18.83 -30.03
C TRP A 70 50.48 17.60 -30.92
N GLN A 71 51.70 17.14 -31.21
CA GLN A 71 51.87 15.85 -31.86
C GLN A 71 51.56 14.72 -30.89
N THR A 72 52.20 14.76 -29.71
CA THR A 72 51.86 13.91 -28.56
C THR A 72 51.68 14.77 -27.32
N PHE A 73 50.85 14.33 -26.40
CA PHE A 73 50.74 14.93 -25.08
C PHE A 73 50.88 13.83 -24.03
N ASN A 74 52.13 13.57 -23.62
CA ASN A 74 52.50 12.60 -22.62
C ASN A 74 53.26 13.29 -21.48
N ILE A 75 53.09 12.81 -20.26
CA ILE A 75 53.81 13.30 -19.07
C ILE A 75 54.36 12.09 -18.34
N GLY A 76 55.66 11.81 -18.48
CA GLY A 76 56.29 10.69 -17.79
C GLY A 76 56.24 10.83 -16.27
N SER A 77 56.45 9.74 -15.54
CA SER A 77 56.27 9.68 -14.07
C SER A 77 57.16 10.66 -13.26
N ALA A 78 58.29 11.11 -13.80
CA ALA A 78 59.16 12.12 -13.21
C ALA A 78 58.99 13.53 -13.83
N ALA A 79 58.06 13.68 -14.78
CA ALA A 79 57.85 14.92 -15.52
C ALA A 79 56.76 15.81 -14.92
N GLN A 80 56.83 17.10 -15.23
CA GLN A 80 55.83 18.10 -14.85
C GLN A 80 55.48 19.02 -16.01
N VAL A 81 54.18 19.24 -16.21
CA VAL A 81 53.64 20.26 -17.09
C VAL A 81 52.87 21.27 -16.25
N LYS A 82 53.21 22.56 -16.38
CA LYS A 82 52.56 23.65 -15.66
C LYS A 82 51.95 24.67 -16.62
N PHE A 83 50.65 24.90 -16.51
CA PHE A 83 49.98 26.03 -17.14
C PHE A 83 49.92 27.21 -16.16
N GLN A 84 50.45 28.35 -16.58
CA GLN A 84 50.29 29.62 -15.91
C GLN A 84 49.39 30.51 -16.78
N GLN A 85 48.16 30.67 -16.34
CA GLN A 85 47.07 31.32 -17.07
C GLN A 85 46.69 32.64 -16.40
N PRO A 86 45.97 33.56 -17.09
CA PRO A 86 45.63 34.87 -16.53
C PRO A 86 44.83 34.80 -15.22
N ASN A 87 43.90 33.86 -15.10
CA ASN A 87 43.04 33.67 -13.92
C ASN A 87 42.41 32.26 -13.92
N ALA A 88 41.64 31.94 -12.87
CA ALA A 88 40.97 30.65 -12.71
C ALA A 88 39.93 30.32 -13.80
N ASN A 89 39.40 31.34 -14.49
CA ASN A 89 38.39 31.19 -15.54
C ASN A 89 39.04 31.03 -16.93
N SER A 90 40.36 31.08 -17.03
CA SER A 90 41.07 30.99 -18.30
C SER A 90 41.14 29.53 -18.76
N VAL A 91 40.97 29.28 -20.05
CA VAL A 91 40.89 27.92 -20.61
C VAL A 91 42.02 27.67 -21.62
N ALA A 92 42.76 26.58 -21.44
CA ALA A 92 43.76 26.08 -22.38
C ALA A 92 43.22 24.83 -23.08
N LEU A 93 42.91 24.93 -24.38
CA LEU A 93 42.52 23.78 -25.20
C LEU A 93 43.75 23.11 -25.79
N ASN A 94 44.05 21.89 -25.35
CA ASN A 94 45.18 21.07 -25.82
C ASN A 94 44.64 19.95 -26.70
N ARG A 95 44.97 19.97 -28.00
CA ARG A 95 44.51 19.00 -28.99
C ARG A 95 45.67 18.14 -29.49
N VAL A 96 45.56 16.83 -29.36
CA VAL A 96 46.56 15.87 -29.85
C VAL A 96 46.24 15.47 -31.29
N LEU A 97 47.25 15.50 -32.16
CA LEU A 97 47.10 15.26 -33.60
C LEU A 97 47.48 13.84 -34.02
N GLN A 98 48.40 13.19 -33.30
CA GLN A 98 48.73 11.78 -33.54
C GLN A 98 47.66 10.87 -32.94
N SER A 99 47.59 9.64 -33.45
CA SER A 99 46.60 8.64 -33.05
C SER A 99 46.87 7.98 -31.69
N ASP A 100 48.06 8.20 -31.12
CA ASP A 100 48.45 7.58 -29.86
C ASP A 100 47.71 8.21 -28.67
N ALA A 101 47.38 7.37 -27.68
CA ALA A 101 46.78 7.84 -26.45
C ALA A 101 47.72 8.77 -25.67
N SER A 102 47.13 9.73 -24.96
CA SER A 102 47.84 10.55 -23.99
C SER A 102 48.02 9.77 -22.70
N VAL A 103 49.26 9.51 -22.32
CA VAL A 103 49.62 8.84 -21.06
C VAL A 103 50.24 9.85 -20.10
N ILE A 104 49.53 10.09 -19.00
CA ILE A 104 49.88 11.05 -17.95
C ILE A 104 50.25 10.26 -16.71
N GLU A 105 51.53 10.13 -16.40
CA GLU A 105 52.04 9.48 -15.18
C GLU A 105 52.65 10.48 -14.19
N GLY A 106 53.05 11.67 -14.65
CA GLY A 106 53.65 12.72 -13.82
C GLY A 106 52.65 13.79 -13.36
N LYS A 107 53.15 15.03 -13.21
CA LYS A 107 52.37 16.15 -12.67
C LYS A 107 51.81 17.06 -13.76
N LEU A 108 50.52 17.38 -13.69
CA LEU A 108 49.87 18.41 -14.51
C LEU A 108 49.25 19.45 -13.58
N THR A 109 49.76 20.68 -13.62
CA THR A 109 49.28 21.75 -12.72
C THR A 109 48.80 22.98 -13.50
N ALA A 110 47.68 23.59 -13.11
CA ALA A 110 47.17 24.82 -13.71
C ALA A 110 46.43 25.69 -12.69
N ASN A 111 46.58 27.01 -12.78
CA ASN A 111 45.76 27.92 -11.97
C ASN A 111 44.37 28.18 -12.57
N GLY A 112 44.15 27.84 -13.85
CA GLY A 112 42.86 27.89 -14.54
C GLY A 112 42.48 26.52 -15.12
N GLN A 113 41.75 26.51 -16.23
CA GLN A 113 41.13 25.32 -16.81
C GLN A 113 41.98 24.73 -17.94
N VAL A 114 42.06 23.40 -17.98
CA VAL A 114 42.80 22.62 -18.98
C VAL A 114 41.85 21.66 -19.68
N PHE A 115 41.74 21.78 -21.00
CA PHE A 115 41.00 20.83 -21.84
C PHE A 115 42.03 19.99 -22.59
N LEU A 116 41.97 18.68 -22.46
CA LEU A 116 42.81 17.71 -23.15
C LEU A 116 41.94 16.87 -24.07
N VAL A 117 42.06 17.12 -25.37
CA VAL A 117 41.32 16.44 -26.44
C VAL A 117 42.27 15.50 -27.18
N ASN A 118 42.05 14.20 -27.03
CA ASN A 118 42.81 13.17 -27.75
C ASN A 118 41.92 12.01 -28.21
N PRO A 119 41.55 11.95 -29.50
CA PRO A 119 40.77 10.85 -30.06
C PRO A 119 41.40 9.46 -29.93
N GLY A 120 42.72 9.37 -29.71
CA GLY A 120 43.45 8.13 -29.45
C GLY A 120 43.32 7.59 -28.02
N GLY A 121 42.78 8.38 -27.08
CA GLY A 121 42.62 7.98 -25.67
C GLY A 121 43.32 8.92 -24.70
N VAL A 122 42.86 8.92 -23.43
CA VAL A 122 43.52 9.64 -22.34
C VAL A 122 43.62 8.73 -21.12
N ILE A 123 44.83 8.49 -20.64
CA ILE A 123 45.14 7.61 -19.52
C ILE A 123 45.92 8.39 -18.46
N PHE A 124 45.33 8.57 -17.28
CA PHE A 124 46.05 8.98 -16.08
C PHE A 124 46.57 7.73 -15.37
N GLY A 125 47.88 7.54 -15.36
CA GLY A 125 48.55 6.42 -14.70
C GLY A 125 48.50 6.52 -13.17
N LYS A 126 48.90 5.46 -12.48
CA LYS A 126 48.81 5.35 -11.01
C LYS A 126 49.55 6.44 -10.25
N THR A 127 50.61 6.99 -10.83
CA THR A 127 51.43 8.05 -10.22
C THR A 127 50.99 9.46 -10.60
N ALA A 128 49.99 9.60 -11.48
CA ALA A 128 49.55 10.89 -11.98
C ALA A 128 49.01 11.78 -10.85
N GLN A 129 49.42 13.05 -10.87
CA GLN A 129 48.88 14.10 -10.01
C GLN A 129 48.42 15.26 -10.89
N VAL A 130 47.12 15.50 -10.95
CA VAL A 130 46.52 16.58 -11.74
C VAL A 130 45.87 17.58 -10.79
N ASP A 131 46.39 18.80 -10.74
CA ASP A 131 45.90 19.88 -9.88
C ASP A 131 45.56 21.12 -10.74
N VAL A 132 44.29 21.34 -11.04
CA VAL A 132 43.85 22.37 -12.00
C VAL A 132 42.66 23.18 -11.49
N GLY A 133 42.39 24.35 -12.08
CA GLY A 133 41.15 25.09 -11.82
C GLY A 133 39.90 24.36 -12.35
N GLY A 134 40.05 23.66 -13.47
CA GLY A 134 39.06 22.73 -14.01
C GLY A 134 39.66 21.85 -15.10
N LEU A 135 39.14 20.63 -15.26
CA LEU A 135 39.65 19.66 -16.24
C LEU A 135 38.53 19.22 -17.18
N VAL A 136 38.79 19.23 -18.48
CA VAL A 136 38.10 18.36 -19.44
C VAL A 136 39.12 17.41 -20.03
N ALA A 137 38.91 16.10 -19.90
CA ALA A 137 39.71 15.08 -20.58
C ALA A 137 38.78 14.26 -21.47
N THR A 138 39.05 14.24 -22.77
CA THR A 138 38.08 13.68 -23.72
C THR A 138 38.72 12.99 -24.92
N THR A 139 38.06 11.93 -25.40
CA THR A 139 38.36 11.31 -26.70
C THR A 139 37.53 11.88 -27.85
N MET A 140 36.68 12.86 -27.56
CA MET A 140 35.83 13.53 -28.54
C MET A 140 36.45 14.84 -29.02
N LYS A 141 36.08 15.27 -30.23
CA LYS A 141 36.56 16.51 -30.85
C LYS A 141 35.72 17.70 -30.41
N LEU A 142 36.39 18.83 -30.13
CA LEU A 142 35.79 20.16 -30.00
C LEU A 142 36.29 21.04 -31.14
N SER A 143 35.38 21.69 -31.88
CA SER A 143 35.77 22.59 -32.97
C SER A 143 36.34 23.90 -32.42
N ASP A 144 37.25 24.55 -33.15
CA ASP A 144 37.80 25.85 -32.73
C ASP A 144 36.72 26.94 -32.68
N LYS A 145 35.71 26.84 -33.55
CA LYS A 145 34.56 27.75 -33.56
C LYS A 145 33.72 27.60 -32.28
N ASP A 146 33.42 26.37 -31.90
CA ASP A 146 32.64 26.08 -30.71
C ASP A 146 33.39 26.52 -29.45
N PHE A 147 34.70 26.22 -29.36
CA PHE A 147 35.54 26.67 -28.27
C PHE A 147 35.61 28.20 -28.15
N ALA A 148 35.83 28.92 -29.25
CA ALA A 148 35.90 30.38 -29.27
C ALA A 148 34.58 31.05 -28.88
N ASN A 149 33.45 30.39 -29.13
CA ASN A 149 32.12 30.86 -28.75
C ASN A 149 31.71 30.45 -27.32
N GLY A 150 32.55 29.70 -26.61
CA GLY A 150 32.20 29.12 -25.31
C GLY A 150 31.12 28.03 -25.38
N ASN A 151 30.84 27.51 -26.59
CA ASN A 151 29.95 26.38 -26.80
C ASN A 151 30.75 25.09 -26.64
N TYR A 152 30.73 24.45 -25.48
CA TYR A 152 31.53 23.24 -25.26
C TYR A 152 30.76 21.98 -25.67
N HIS A 153 30.50 21.86 -26.98
CA HIS A 153 29.90 20.69 -27.62
C HIS A 153 30.99 19.80 -28.24
N PHE A 154 31.13 18.60 -27.71
CA PHE A 154 32.11 17.60 -28.11
C PHE A 154 31.45 16.53 -28.98
N THR A 155 32.12 16.09 -30.04
CA THR A 155 31.60 15.06 -30.97
C THR A 155 32.56 13.89 -31.09
N ARG A 156 32.05 12.66 -31.01
CA ARG A 156 32.87 11.44 -30.98
C ARG A 156 33.62 11.17 -32.28
N ASP A 157 33.04 11.53 -33.42
CA ASP A 157 33.61 11.36 -34.76
C ASP A 157 34.22 9.95 -34.98
N GLY A 158 33.47 8.92 -34.57
CA GLY A 158 33.87 7.52 -34.71
C GLY A 158 34.85 6.98 -33.67
N SER A 159 35.41 7.79 -32.76
CA SER A 159 36.33 7.30 -31.73
C SER A 159 35.67 6.28 -30.80
N THR A 160 36.41 5.23 -30.46
CA THR A 160 36.06 4.20 -29.46
C THR A 160 37.06 4.16 -28.31
N ALA A 161 38.01 5.10 -28.29
CA ALA A 161 39.04 5.17 -27.28
C ALA A 161 38.46 5.60 -25.92
N SER A 162 39.15 5.18 -24.86
CA SER A 162 38.69 5.38 -23.48
C SER A 162 39.38 6.57 -22.79
N VAL A 163 38.70 7.12 -21.79
CA VAL A 163 39.30 7.98 -20.77
C VAL A 163 39.41 7.18 -19.48
N VAL A 164 40.63 6.97 -18.98
CA VAL A 164 40.90 6.14 -17.80
C VAL A 164 41.68 6.93 -16.77
N ASN A 165 41.14 7.04 -15.55
CA ASN A 165 41.87 7.56 -14.39
C ASN A 165 42.31 6.43 -13.47
N ASN A 166 43.61 6.27 -13.25
CA ASN A 166 44.18 5.41 -12.21
C ASN A 166 44.94 6.22 -11.14
N GLY A 167 45.05 7.55 -11.30
CA GLY A 167 45.84 8.44 -10.46
C GLY A 167 44.95 9.37 -9.62
N GLN A 168 45.48 10.53 -9.28
CA GLN A 168 44.77 11.56 -8.52
C GLN A 168 44.47 12.78 -9.41
N ILE A 169 43.19 13.13 -9.50
CA ILE A 169 42.73 14.35 -10.17
C ILE A 169 42.04 15.24 -9.14
N THR A 170 42.46 16.49 -9.06
CA THR A 170 41.92 17.48 -8.13
C THR A 170 41.66 18.79 -8.87
N ALA A 171 40.40 19.24 -8.82
CA ALA A 171 40.01 20.57 -9.24
C ALA A 171 40.08 21.54 -8.05
N ALA A 172 40.30 22.82 -8.33
CA ALA A 172 40.18 23.88 -7.33
C ALA A 172 38.76 23.93 -6.74
N ASN A 173 38.58 24.54 -5.57
CA ASN A 173 37.26 24.72 -4.96
C ASN A 173 36.32 25.49 -5.92
N GLY A 174 35.12 24.96 -6.14
CA GLY A 174 34.15 25.45 -7.13
C GLY A 174 34.47 25.07 -8.58
N GLY A 175 35.61 24.39 -8.82
CA GLY A 175 36.03 23.90 -10.13
C GLY A 175 35.30 22.63 -10.55
N TYR A 176 35.75 22.02 -11.64
CA TYR A 176 35.12 20.81 -12.16
C TYR A 176 36.10 19.84 -12.80
N VAL A 177 35.69 18.57 -12.89
CA VAL A 177 36.38 17.52 -13.65
C VAL A 177 35.36 16.85 -14.56
N ALA A 178 35.56 16.95 -15.88
CA ALA A 178 34.74 16.29 -16.90
C ALA A 178 35.58 15.25 -17.67
N LEU A 179 35.22 13.97 -17.53
CA LEU A 179 35.81 12.87 -18.30
C LEU A 179 34.79 12.38 -19.33
N ILE A 180 35.16 12.42 -20.62
CA ILE A 180 34.20 12.26 -21.72
C ILE A 180 34.74 11.29 -22.77
N GLY A 181 33.97 10.28 -23.17
CA GLY A 181 34.37 9.35 -24.24
C GLY A 181 33.35 8.25 -24.48
N ALA A 182 33.64 7.29 -25.35
CA ALA A 182 32.78 6.10 -25.48
C ALA A 182 32.83 5.20 -24.23
N THR A 183 33.98 5.20 -23.55
CA THR A 183 34.21 4.48 -22.30
C THR A 183 34.98 5.37 -21.34
N VAL A 184 34.47 5.50 -20.11
CA VAL A 184 35.08 6.29 -19.04
C VAL A 184 35.25 5.40 -17.81
N VAL A 185 36.47 5.32 -17.28
CA VAL A 185 36.78 4.46 -16.12
C VAL A 185 37.54 5.25 -15.06
N ASN A 186 37.04 5.24 -13.82
CA ASN A 186 37.74 5.73 -12.65
C ASN A 186 38.17 4.58 -11.73
N ASN A 187 39.47 4.30 -11.73
CA ASN A 187 40.20 3.42 -10.80
C ASN A 187 41.10 4.21 -9.84
N GLY A 188 40.99 5.54 -9.84
CA GLY A 188 41.78 6.44 -9.01
C GLY A 188 40.88 7.30 -8.11
N THR A 189 41.34 8.50 -7.81
CA THR A 189 40.58 9.49 -7.05
C THR A 189 40.31 10.72 -7.91
N ILE A 190 39.08 11.21 -7.87
CA ILE A 190 38.68 12.50 -8.45
C ILE A 190 38.09 13.37 -7.34
N THR A 191 38.60 14.59 -7.17
CA THR A 191 38.12 15.54 -6.15
C THR A 191 37.76 16.89 -6.77
N ALA A 192 36.56 17.40 -6.49
CA ALA A 192 36.10 18.74 -6.90
C ALA A 192 35.23 19.39 -5.79
N ASN A 193 35.87 19.96 -4.77
CA ASN A 193 35.17 20.53 -3.61
C ASN A 193 34.26 21.71 -4.00
N HIS A 194 33.02 21.74 -3.51
CA HIS A 194 31.98 22.71 -3.91
C HIS A 194 31.75 22.79 -5.44
N GLY A 195 32.23 21.79 -6.17
CA GLY A 195 32.35 21.78 -7.62
C GLY A 195 31.57 20.63 -8.23
N THR A 196 31.93 20.26 -9.46
CA THR A 196 31.23 19.21 -10.20
C THR A 196 32.20 18.18 -10.75
N VAL A 197 31.92 16.89 -10.52
CA VAL A 197 32.52 15.79 -11.28
C VAL A 197 31.50 15.27 -12.29
N ALA A 198 31.87 15.25 -13.57
CA ALA A 198 31.02 14.78 -14.66
C ALA A 198 31.71 13.65 -15.44
N LEU A 199 31.07 12.48 -15.50
CA LEU A 199 31.47 11.38 -16.38
C LEU A 199 30.42 11.23 -17.47
N ALA A 200 30.81 11.34 -18.74
CA ALA A 200 29.87 11.33 -19.85
C ALA A 200 30.29 10.37 -20.98
N ALA A 201 29.35 9.54 -21.44
CA ALA A 201 29.56 8.64 -22.57
C ALA A 201 28.41 8.66 -23.57
N GLY A 202 28.70 8.99 -24.84
CA GLY A 202 27.70 9.20 -25.88
C GLY A 202 28.31 9.47 -27.27
N GLU A 203 27.47 9.84 -28.24
CA GLU A 203 27.92 10.30 -29.57
C GLU A 203 28.42 11.75 -29.53
N GLY A 204 27.75 12.57 -28.73
CA GLY A 204 28.06 13.96 -28.50
C GLY A 204 27.82 14.32 -27.04
N VAL A 205 28.57 15.28 -26.53
CA VAL A 205 28.42 15.75 -25.14
C VAL A 205 28.51 17.27 -25.13
N THR A 206 27.51 17.92 -24.54
CA THR A 206 27.50 19.37 -24.32
C THR A 206 27.63 19.64 -22.83
N LEU A 207 28.68 20.37 -22.45
CA LEU A 207 28.87 20.85 -21.07
C LEU A 207 28.18 22.20 -20.90
N GLN A 208 27.30 22.31 -19.90
CA GLN A 208 26.52 23.52 -19.66
C GLN A 208 27.00 24.22 -18.39
N PHE A 209 27.47 25.45 -18.53
CA PHE A 209 28.06 26.24 -17.46
C PHE A 209 27.16 27.39 -17.02
N ASN A 210 27.17 27.68 -15.72
CA ASN A 210 26.72 28.96 -15.18
C ASN A 210 27.96 29.69 -14.63
N GLY A 211 28.44 30.69 -15.37
CA GLY A 211 29.76 31.27 -15.11
C GLY A 211 30.86 30.24 -15.33
N SER A 212 31.58 29.87 -14.28
CA SER A 212 32.64 28.84 -14.32
C SER A 212 32.24 27.51 -13.68
N ASN A 213 31.01 27.40 -13.18
CA ASN A 213 30.49 26.20 -12.53
C ASN A 213 29.78 25.32 -13.57
N LEU A 214 30.20 24.07 -13.72
CA LEU A 214 29.49 23.09 -14.54
C LEU A 214 28.20 22.69 -13.81
N VAL A 215 27.05 23.04 -14.37
CA VAL A 215 25.74 22.81 -13.73
C VAL A 215 24.97 21.64 -14.35
N ASN A 216 25.28 21.29 -15.59
CA ASN A 216 24.61 20.19 -16.28
C ASN A 216 25.46 19.64 -17.44
N ILE A 217 25.14 18.41 -17.84
CA ILE A 217 25.65 17.76 -19.05
C ILE A 217 24.46 17.29 -19.89
N GLN A 218 24.58 17.46 -21.20
CA GLN A 218 23.67 16.85 -22.18
C GLN A 218 24.47 15.89 -23.03
N VAL A 219 23.93 14.70 -23.28
CA VAL A 219 24.63 13.62 -23.99
C VAL A 219 23.74 13.13 -25.13
N ASP A 220 24.27 13.16 -26.35
CA ASP A 220 23.60 12.66 -27.54
C ASP A 220 23.76 11.13 -27.64
N PRO A 221 22.73 10.39 -28.06
CA PRO A 221 22.77 8.93 -28.08
C PRO A 221 23.85 8.34 -29.01
N ALA A 222 24.74 7.51 -28.45
CA ALA A 222 25.78 6.80 -29.20
C ALA A 222 25.24 5.67 -30.09
N THR A 223 25.81 5.52 -31.28
CA THR A 223 25.56 4.33 -32.12
C THR A 223 26.37 3.10 -31.68
N VAL A 224 27.25 3.25 -30.68
CA VAL A 224 28.12 2.22 -30.11
C VAL A 224 27.77 1.96 -28.64
N LYS A 225 28.29 0.86 -28.08
CA LYS A 225 28.21 0.59 -26.63
C LYS A 225 28.88 1.71 -25.85
N THR A 226 28.23 2.18 -24.79
CA THR A 226 28.80 3.19 -23.87
C THR A 226 28.92 2.64 -22.46
N LEU A 227 30.01 3.00 -21.78
CA LEU A 227 30.31 2.50 -20.44
C LEU A 227 30.91 3.59 -19.56
N ILE A 228 30.38 3.71 -18.35
CA ILE A 228 30.99 4.46 -17.25
C ILE A 228 31.21 3.50 -16.09
N GLU A 229 32.46 3.38 -15.63
CA GLU A 229 32.80 2.61 -14.43
C GLU A 229 33.43 3.51 -13.36
N ASN A 230 32.93 3.41 -12.12
CA ASN A 230 33.62 3.90 -10.94
C ASN A 230 33.96 2.72 -10.01
N LYS A 231 35.25 2.48 -9.80
CA LYS A 231 35.77 1.39 -8.95
C LYS A 231 36.43 1.88 -7.66
N GLN A 232 36.72 3.17 -7.58
CA GLN A 232 37.40 3.79 -6.44
C GLN A 232 36.63 5.05 -6.02
N LEU A 233 37.26 6.23 -5.93
CA LEU A 233 36.67 7.38 -5.27
C LEU A 233 36.37 8.54 -6.24
N ILE A 234 35.15 9.06 -6.15
CA ILE A 234 34.75 10.36 -6.70
C ILE A 234 34.20 11.19 -5.56
N GLN A 235 34.73 12.40 -5.36
CA GLN A 235 34.40 13.26 -4.24
C GLN A 235 34.11 14.69 -4.72
N ALA A 236 32.90 15.19 -4.46
CA ALA A 236 32.48 16.56 -4.72
C ALA A 236 31.65 17.09 -3.54
N PRO A 237 32.24 17.26 -2.33
CA PRO A 237 31.51 17.67 -1.14
C PRO A 237 30.86 19.04 -1.35
N ASP A 238 29.64 19.20 -0.83
CA ASP A 238 28.77 20.38 -1.10
C ASP A 238 28.53 20.67 -2.60
N GLY A 239 28.81 19.70 -3.48
CA GLY A 239 28.85 19.85 -4.93
C GLY A 239 27.96 18.85 -5.66
N GLN A 240 28.37 18.47 -6.87
CA GLN A 240 27.59 17.59 -7.74
C GLN A 240 28.43 16.49 -8.37
N VAL A 241 27.85 15.30 -8.50
CA VAL A 241 28.38 14.23 -9.35
C VAL A 241 27.34 13.85 -10.41
N LEU A 242 27.72 13.98 -11.67
CA LEU A 242 26.88 13.67 -12.82
C LEU A 242 27.52 12.51 -13.61
N MET A 243 26.79 11.41 -13.80
CA MET A 243 27.20 10.30 -14.66
C MET A 243 26.13 10.07 -15.71
N THR A 244 26.46 10.18 -16.99
CA THR A 244 25.47 10.03 -18.06
C THR A 244 26.04 9.21 -19.20
N ALA A 245 25.48 8.02 -19.40
CA ALA A 245 25.80 7.11 -20.49
C ALA A 245 24.56 6.95 -21.39
N VAL A 246 24.66 7.35 -22.66
CA VAL A 246 23.53 7.30 -23.60
C VAL A 246 23.89 6.52 -24.86
N ALA A 247 23.00 5.61 -25.28
CA ALA A 247 23.11 4.82 -26.50
C ALA A 247 21.79 4.93 -27.30
N ALA A 248 21.88 4.83 -28.62
CA ALA A 248 20.77 4.98 -29.56
C ALA A 248 19.83 3.77 -29.60
N SER A 249 20.27 2.62 -29.06
CA SER A 249 19.45 1.41 -28.95
C SER A 249 19.79 0.66 -27.66
N GLN A 250 18.77 0.16 -26.96
CA GLN A 250 18.90 -0.63 -25.73
C GLN A 250 19.75 -1.89 -25.96
N LEU A 251 19.65 -2.53 -27.13
CA LEU A 251 20.42 -3.73 -27.51
C LEU A 251 21.94 -3.49 -27.58
N GLN A 252 22.37 -2.23 -27.66
CA GLN A 252 23.78 -1.86 -27.71
C GLN A 252 24.35 -1.46 -26.35
N GLY A 253 23.53 -1.29 -25.31
CA GLY A 253 23.94 -1.14 -23.91
C GLY A 253 24.70 0.16 -23.58
N ALA A 254 24.05 1.04 -22.82
CA ALA A 254 24.70 2.11 -22.06
C ALA A 254 24.67 1.75 -20.58
N VAL A 255 25.82 1.42 -20.00
CA VAL A 255 25.91 0.90 -18.63
C VAL A 255 26.67 1.88 -17.75
N ILE A 256 26.12 2.16 -16.57
CA ILE A 256 26.85 2.78 -15.46
C ILE A 256 27.07 1.70 -14.42
N ASN A 257 28.33 1.45 -14.06
CA ASN A 257 28.69 0.49 -13.02
C ASN A 257 29.48 1.18 -11.90
N ASN A 258 28.86 1.30 -10.73
CA ASN A 258 29.49 1.81 -9.52
C ASN A 258 29.75 0.67 -8.52
N THR A 259 31.03 0.33 -8.35
CA THR A 259 31.53 -0.60 -7.31
C THR A 259 32.35 0.14 -6.25
N GLY A 260 32.75 1.38 -6.52
CA GLY A 260 33.46 2.26 -5.59
C GLY A 260 32.53 3.22 -4.83
N THR A 261 33.09 4.34 -4.41
CA THR A 261 32.42 5.38 -3.62
C THR A 261 32.24 6.65 -4.45
N VAL A 262 31.04 7.23 -4.40
CA VAL A 262 30.70 8.53 -4.95
C VAL A 262 30.14 9.40 -3.83
N GLU A 263 30.81 10.50 -3.53
CA GLU A 263 30.44 11.41 -2.42
C GLU A 263 30.12 12.80 -2.95
N ALA A 264 28.94 13.29 -2.57
CA ALA A 264 28.54 14.69 -2.67
C ALA A 264 27.99 15.18 -1.32
N ASN A 265 28.51 14.66 -0.21
CA ASN A 265 28.01 14.94 1.13
C ASN A 265 28.41 16.33 1.66
N SER A 266 27.77 16.74 2.75
CA SER A 266 28.05 17.98 3.47
C SER A 266 28.05 17.78 4.98
N ILE A 267 29.07 18.32 5.65
CA ILE A 267 29.17 18.30 7.11
C ILE A 267 28.72 19.61 7.78
N THR A 268 28.46 20.66 7.00
CA THR A 268 28.08 21.99 7.49
C THR A 268 26.72 22.47 7.00
N SER A 269 26.22 21.94 5.88
CA SER A 269 25.05 22.46 5.17
C SER A 269 24.16 21.36 4.61
N SER A 270 23.46 21.62 3.50
CA SER A 270 22.68 20.62 2.78
C SER A 270 23.62 19.67 2.04
N GLY A 271 23.23 18.39 1.96
CA GLY A 271 23.88 17.45 1.05
C GLY A 271 23.79 17.93 -0.41
N GLY A 272 24.76 17.49 -1.21
CA GLY A 272 24.88 17.81 -2.63
C GLY A 272 23.98 16.94 -3.52
N VAL A 273 24.36 16.82 -4.79
CA VAL A 273 23.56 16.12 -5.81
C VAL A 273 24.37 14.99 -6.45
N ILE A 274 23.80 13.78 -6.52
CA ILE A 274 24.34 12.68 -7.31
C ILE A 274 23.29 12.27 -8.35
N ARG A 275 23.65 12.30 -9.64
CA ARG A 275 22.75 11.92 -10.72
C ARG A 275 23.41 10.94 -11.69
N LEU A 276 22.81 9.77 -11.82
CA LEU A 276 23.21 8.72 -12.75
C LEU A 276 22.10 8.55 -13.79
N THR A 277 22.44 8.65 -15.07
CA THR A 277 21.49 8.50 -16.18
C THR A 277 22.05 7.50 -17.19
N GLY A 278 21.48 6.30 -17.24
CA GLY A 278 21.90 5.21 -18.14
C GLY A 278 20.85 4.90 -19.20
N ALA A 279 21.20 4.88 -20.48
CA ALA A 279 20.27 4.50 -21.55
C ALA A 279 20.01 2.99 -21.68
N ASN A 280 20.60 2.16 -20.80
CA ASN A 280 20.19 0.78 -20.62
C ASN A 280 20.13 0.43 -19.13
N GLU A 281 21.27 0.37 -18.46
CA GLU A 281 21.39 -0.23 -17.12
C GLU A 281 22.22 0.63 -16.17
N ILE A 282 21.83 0.64 -14.89
CA ILE A 282 22.62 1.18 -13.78
C ILE A 282 22.83 0.07 -12.75
N ASP A 283 24.09 -0.32 -12.54
CA ASP A 283 24.52 -1.23 -11.49
C ASP A 283 25.24 -0.45 -10.39
N ASN A 284 24.70 -0.50 -9.17
CA ASN A 284 25.34 0.08 -8.00
C ASN A 284 25.49 -0.99 -6.91
N SER A 285 26.72 -1.48 -6.76
CA SER A 285 27.13 -2.36 -5.67
C SER A 285 28.03 -1.66 -4.65
N GLY A 286 28.47 -0.44 -4.97
CA GLY A 286 29.28 0.42 -4.11
C GLY A 286 28.45 1.39 -3.26
N THR A 287 29.00 2.59 -3.02
CA THR A 287 28.39 3.62 -2.17
C THR A 287 28.10 4.89 -2.96
N LEU A 288 26.90 5.43 -2.80
CA LEU A 288 26.51 6.79 -3.21
C LEU A 288 26.10 7.56 -1.94
N ASP A 289 26.83 8.62 -1.59
CA ASP A 289 26.60 9.41 -0.37
C ASP A 289 26.41 10.89 -0.70
N ALA A 290 25.18 11.37 -0.55
CA ALA A 290 24.78 12.77 -0.62
C ALA A 290 24.23 13.26 0.74
N SER A 291 24.69 12.69 1.86
CA SER A 291 24.24 13.09 3.20
C SER A 291 24.56 14.55 3.51
N GLY A 292 23.79 15.15 4.42
CA GLY A 292 23.97 16.55 4.83
C GLY A 292 23.90 16.77 6.34
N LYS A 293 24.26 17.98 6.76
CA LYS A 293 24.13 18.40 8.15
C LYS A 293 22.73 18.93 8.45
N THR A 294 22.24 19.86 7.63
CA THR A 294 20.96 20.55 7.85
C THR A 294 19.82 19.95 7.05
N THR A 295 20.11 19.48 5.84
CA THR A 295 19.17 18.76 4.97
C THR A 295 19.93 17.69 4.22
N GLY A 296 19.34 16.52 4.03
CA GLY A 296 19.93 15.49 3.17
C GLY A 296 19.98 15.97 1.71
N GLY A 297 20.86 15.39 0.92
CA GLY A 297 21.02 15.74 -0.50
C GLY A 297 19.96 15.12 -1.42
N THR A 298 20.20 15.25 -2.72
CA THR A 298 19.33 14.72 -3.77
C THR A 298 20.06 13.66 -4.58
N MET A 299 19.45 12.49 -4.73
CA MET A 299 19.97 11.42 -5.58
C MET A 299 18.95 10.97 -6.61
N GLN A 300 19.40 10.85 -7.86
CA GLN A 300 18.57 10.38 -8.97
C GLN A 300 19.33 9.34 -9.79
N LEU A 301 18.76 8.13 -9.87
CA LEU A 301 19.21 7.06 -10.74
C LEU A 301 18.11 6.81 -11.76
N ALA A 302 18.36 7.15 -13.02
CA ALA A 302 17.40 7.00 -14.11
C ALA A 302 17.97 6.08 -15.19
N ALA A 303 17.39 4.89 -15.34
CA ALA A 303 17.76 3.95 -16.38
C ALA A 303 16.65 3.82 -17.43
N ALA A 304 17.00 3.66 -18.70
CA ALA A 304 16.00 3.39 -19.73
C ALA A 304 15.54 1.93 -19.76
N SER A 305 16.19 1.00 -19.04
CA SER A 305 15.76 -0.40 -18.90
C SER A 305 15.77 -0.85 -17.43
N THR A 306 16.95 -1.11 -16.84
CA THR A 306 17.08 -1.75 -15.52
C THR A 306 17.96 -0.97 -14.53
N ILE A 307 17.65 -1.11 -13.24
CA ILE A 307 18.49 -0.64 -12.14
C ILE A 307 18.71 -1.81 -11.16
N ASN A 308 19.97 -2.15 -10.89
CA ASN A 308 20.34 -3.09 -9.82
C ASN A 308 21.05 -2.33 -8.69
N GLN A 309 20.41 -2.20 -7.54
CA GLN A 309 20.95 -1.57 -6.33
C GLN A 309 21.20 -2.61 -5.25
N SER A 310 22.47 -3.01 -5.10
CA SER A 310 22.91 -3.93 -4.03
C SER A 310 23.81 -3.26 -2.99
N GLY A 311 24.27 -2.04 -3.29
CA GLY A 311 25.14 -1.25 -2.42
C GLY A 311 24.38 -0.33 -1.45
N THR A 312 24.98 0.81 -1.13
CA THR A 312 24.43 1.83 -0.22
C THR A 312 24.15 3.12 -0.94
N VAL A 313 22.99 3.71 -0.69
CA VAL A 313 22.53 5.00 -1.20
C VAL A 313 22.05 5.85 -0.01
N THR A 314 22.85 6.83 0.43
CA THR A 314 22.53 7.68 1.59
C THR A 314 22.33 9.15 1.22
N ALA A 315 21.12 9.67 1.44
CA ALA A 315 20.74 11.09 1.39
C ALA A 315 20.25 11.56 2.77
N ALA A 316 20.81 11.02 3.86
CA ALA A 316 20.34 11.29 5.21
C ALA A 316 20.81 12.66 5.76
N SER A 317 20.19 13.12 6.86
CA SER A 317 20.59 14.32 7.58
C SER A 317 20.79 14.08 9.07
N SER A 318 21.95 14.52 9.59
CA SER A 318 22.27 14.34 11.02
C SER A 318 21.69 15.39 11.95
N ALA A 319 21.16 16.51 11.45
CA ALA A 319 20.65 17.61 12.29
C ALA A 319 19.37 18.27 11.79
N GLY A 320 18.93 17.99 10.56
CA GLY A 320 17.65 18.50 10.07
C GLY A 320 16.88 17.50 9.21
N ASN A 321 16.29 17.94 8.10
CA ASN A 321 15.37 17.11 7.32
C ASN A 321 16.11 16.08 6.46
N GLY A 322 15.52 14.90 6.27
CA GLY A 322 16.02 13.90 5.33
C GLY A 322 16.02 14.41 3.89
N GLY A 323 16.82 13.76 3.04
CA GLY A 323 16.97 14.12 1.63
C GLY A 323 15.96 13.43 0.70
N SER A 324 16.29 13.40 -0.59
CA SER A 324 15.46 12.76 -1.62
C SER A 324 16.26 11.72 -2.40
N VAL A 325 15.70 10.53 -2.56
CA VAL A 325 16.27 9.45 -3.38
C VAL A 325 15.22 8.99 -4.38
N THR A 326 15.55 9.01 -5.68
CA THR A 326 14.65 8.57 -6.75
C THR A 326 15.35 7.61 -7.69
N LEU A 327 14.80 6.41 -7.82
CA LEU A 327 15.20 5.39 -8.79
C LEU A 327 14.07 5.23 -9.79
N THR A 328 14.36 5.45 -11.07
CA THR A 328 13.40 5.27 -12.16
C THR A 328 13.94 4.41 -13.28
N ALA A 329 13.14 3.43 -13.71
CA ALA A 329 13.47 2.54 -14.82
C ALA A 329 12.22 2.22 -15.65
N THR A 330 12.35 1.66 -16.85
CA THR A 330 11.15 1.27 -17.64
C THR A 330 10.83 -0.22 -17.52
N SER A 331 11.83 -1.07 -17.26
CA SER A 331 11.73 -2.52 -17.34
C SER A 331 11.93 -3.20 -15.99
N GLY A 332 12.79 -2.69 -15.11
CA GLY A 332 12.92 -3.30 -13.79
C GLY A 332 13.81 -2.52 -12.82
N ILE A 333 13.49 -2.63 -11.53
CA ILE A 333 14.35 -2.14 -10.45
C ILE A 333 14.46 -3.24 -9.40
N ASP A 334 15.69 -3.66 -9.09
CA ASP A 334 15.99 -4.57 -7.99
C ASP A 334 16.80 -3.84 -6.92
N ASN A 335 16.22 -3.65 -5.74
CA ASN A 335 16.90 -3.13 -4.57
C ASN A 335 17.10 -4.24 -3.52
N SER A 336 18.31 -4.78 -3.45
CA SER A 336 18.78 -5.71 -2.42
C SER A 336 19.70 -5.03 -1.39
N GLY A 337 20.07 -3.77 -1.62
CA GLY A 337 20.95 -2.97 -0.77
C GLY A 337 20.20 -2.09 0.24
N THR A 338 20.82 -0.97 0.61
CA THR A 338 20.26 0.01 1.57
C THR A 338 20.06 1.37 0.91
N ILE A 339 18.86 1.92 1.07
CA ILE A 339 18.54 3.32 0.76
C ILE A 339 18.19 4.03 2.07
N ASP A 340 18.88 5.13 2.37
CA ASP A 340 18.65 5.91 3.60
C ASP A 340 18.47 7.40 3.27
N ALA A 341 17.25 7.89 3.47
CA ALA A 341 16.85 9.28 3.39
C ALA A 341 16.33 9.80 4.74
N SER A 342 16.77 9.22 5.86
CA SER A 342 16.35 9.63 7.20
C SER A 342 16.81 11.04 7.58
N GLY A 343 16.14 11.67 8.55
CA GLY A 343 16.51 13.00 9.04
C GLY A 343 16.18 13.25 10.50
N ALA A 344 17.02 14.01 11.20
CA ALA A 344 16.79 14.34 12.60
C ALA A 344 15.44 15.06 12.86
N THR A 345 15.04 16.05 12.05
CA THR A 345 13.84 16.88 12.31
C THR A 345 12.63 16.55 11.45
N ALA A 346 12.82 15.82 10.34
CA ALA A 346 11.78 15.22 9.53
C ALA A 346 12.40 14.14 8.63
N GLY A 347 11.65 13.09 8.30
CA GLY A 347 12.09 12.09 7.35
C GLY A 347 12.12 12.62 5.91
N GLY A 348 12.90 11.98 5.05
CA GLY A 348 13.05 12.34 3.64
C GLY A 348 12.05 11.63 2.72
N ASN A 349 12.34 11.63 1.42
CA ASN A 349 11.50 11.00 0.40
C ASN A 349 12.29 9.95 -0.37
N VAL A 350 11.71 8.77 -0.54
CA VAL A 350 12.27 7.71 -1.39
C VAL A 350 11.24 7.28 -2.42
N THR A 351 11.64 7.23 -3.68
CA THR A 351 10.80 6.70 -4.76
C THR A 351 11.57 5.66 -5.55
N VAL A 352 10.98 4.47 -5.66
CA VAL A 352 11.46 3.38 -6.51
C VAL A 352 10.33 3.05 -7.45
N ALA A 353 10.40 3.55 -8.67
CA ALA A 353 9.27 3.56 -9.57
C ALA A 353 9.62 3.22 -11.01
N LEU A 354 8.79 2.40 -11.63
CA LEU A 354 8.84 2.23 -13.07
C LEU A 354 8.11 3.39 -13.76
N THR A 355 8.75 3.95 -14.79
CA THR A 355 8.14 4.95 -15.64
C THR A 355 7.39 4.26 -16.78
N PRO A 356 6.17 4.71 -17.13
CA PRO A 356 5.46 4.15 -18.27
C PRO A 356 6.31 4.27 -19.54
N ALA A 357 6.45 3.18 -20.30
CA ALA A 357 7.05 3.26 -21.62
C ALA A 357 6.28 4.28 -22.46
N THR A 358 6.97 5.21 -23.12
CA THR A 358 6.37 6.38 -23.77
C THR A 358 5.47 6.07 -24.98
N ASN A 359 5.02 4.83 -25.20
CA ASN A 359 4.12 4.41 -26.29
C ASN A 359 3.42 3.06 -26.00
N GLN A 360 2.69 2.92 -24.90
CA GLN A 360 1.74 1.81 -24.70
C GLN A 360 0.34 2.37 -24.45
N THR A 361 -0.36 2.70 -25.54
CA THR A 361 -1.81 2.87 -25.52
C THR A 361 -2.44 1.49 -25.38
N THR A 362 -3.19 1.30 -24.29
CA THR A 362 -4.08 0.16 -23.96
C THR A 362 -3.41 -1.19 -23.64
N PRO A 363 -3.85 -1.89 -22.57
CA PRO A 363 -3.46 -3.28 -22.36
C PRO A 363 -4.18 -4.15 -23.39
N GLN A 364 -3.51 -4.46 -24.49
CA GLN A 364 -3.92 -5.53 -25.39
C GLN A 364 -3.18 -6.80 -24.97
N ALA A 365 -3.95 -7.80 -24.56
CA ALA A 365 -3.45 -9.16 -24.38
C ALA A 365 -2.87 -9.66 -25.71
N ASP A 366 -1.55 -9.74 -25.81
CA ASP A 366 -0.86 -10.41 -26.92
C ASP A 366 0.06 -11.52 -26.38
N PRO A 367 0.17 -12.65 -27.10
CA PRO A 367 0.78 -13.87 -26.60
C PRO A 367 2.31 -13.78 -26.62
N VAL A 368 2.89 -14.33 -25.55
CA VAL A 368 4.31 -14.39 -25.21
C VAL A 368 5.17 -14.96 -26.37
N VAL A 369 6.14 -14.16 -26.83
CA VAL A 369 7.33 -14.65 -27.54
C VAL A 369 8.51 -14.59 -26.57
N ALA A 370 9.29 -15.66 -26.52
CA ALA A 370 10.27 -15.95 -25.49
C ALA A 370 11.66 -15.28 -25.68
N ALA A 371 12.30 -15.06 -24.52
CA ALA A 371 13.72 -15.17 -24.18
C ALA A 371 14.60 -13.90 -24.09
N ASP A 372 14.97 -13.56 -22.84
CA ASP A 372 16.33 -13.18 -22.39
C ASP A 372 16.48 -13.58 -20.88
N PRO A 373 17.58 -14.19 -20.38
CA PRO A 373 17.62 -14.85 -19.07
C PRO A 373 18.29 -13.99 -17.97
N VAL A 374 17.84 -12.74 -17.77
CA VAL A 374 18.25 -11.88 -16.64
C VAL A 374 17.02 -11.21 -16.01
N LEU A 375 16.31 -11.99 -15.18
CA LEU A 375 15.19 -11.69 -14.24
C LEU A 375 14.17 -12.84 -14.36
N ASN A 376 14.55 -14.04 -13.93
CA ASN A 376 13.65 -15.18 -14.02
C ASN A 376 12.64 -15.17 -12.86
N ALA A 377 11.53 -14.44 -13.06
CA ALA A 377 10.18 -15.02 -13.10
C ALA A 377 9.07 -13.96 -12.83
N ALA A 378 9.08 -12.82 -13.53
CA ALA A 378 7.85 -12.07 -13.78
C ALA A 378 7.91 -11.56 -15.24
N PRO A 379 7.02 -11.97 -16.17
CA PRO A 379 6.96 -11.52 -17.56
C PRO A 379 6.59 -10.04 -17.77
N GLY A 380 6.69 -9.17 -16.75
CA GLY A 380 6.36 -7.76 -16.85
C GLY A 380 7.30 -6.89 -16.02
N PRO A 381 7.28 -5.56 -16.22
CA PRO A 381 8.10 -4.62 -15.48
C PRO A 381 7.93 -4.78 -13.96
N LEU A 382 9.02 -5.13 -13.28
CA LEU A 382 9.04 -5.49 -11.87
C LEU A 382 9.81 -4.45 -11.02
N VAL A 383 9.20 -4.02 -9.92
CA VAL A 383 9.93 -3.46 -8.78
C VAL A 383 10.09 -4.55 -7.74
N HIS A 384 11.33 -4.86 -7.42
CA HIS A 384 11.73 -5.83 -6.43
C HIS A 384 12.45 -5.13 -5.27
N GLN A 385 11.89 -5.25 -4.06
CA GLN A 385 12.42 -4.69 -2.83
C GLN A 385 12.81 -5.81 -1.87
N GLY A 386 14.09 -6.20 -1.88
CA GLY A 386 14.66 -7.21 -0.98
C GLY A 386 15.51 -6.63 0.15
N GLY A 387 15.99 -5.40 0.01
CA GLY A 387 16.87 -4.73 0.97
C GLY A 387 16.14 -3.85 1.99
N THR A 388 16.80 -2.76 2.42
CA THR A 388 16.26 -1.80 3.38
C THR A 388 16.02 -0.42 2.76
N ILE A 389 14.93 0.23 3.15
CA ILE A 389 14.62 1.63 2.85
C ILE A 389 14.27 2.34 4.15
N HIS A 390 14.97 3.44 4.44
CA HIS A 390 14.74 4.28 5.62
C HIS A 390 14.40 5.71 5.20
N ALA A 391 13.29 6.23 5.67
CA ALA A 391 12.96 7.66 5.63
C ALA A 391 12.42 8.11 7.01
N ASP A 392 13.08 7.67 8.06
CA ASP A 392 12.70 7.90 9.45
C ASP A 392 13.02 9.31 9.94
N SER A 393 12.43 9.69 11.07
CA SER A 393 12.80 10.88 11.83
C SER A 393 13.02 10.65 13.33
N LEU A 394 14.11 11.22 13.84
CA LEU A 394 14.46 11.11 15.26
C LEU A 394 13.61 12.03 16.16
N TYR A 395 13.29 13.24 15.70
CA TYR A 395 12.61 14.26 16.50
C TYR A 395 11.33 14.80 15.86
N GLY A 396 11.08 14.53 14.58
CA GLY A 396 9.89 15.02 13.88
C GLY A 396 9.04 13.91 13.31
N ALA A 397 8.31 14.22 12.23
CA ALA A 397 7.47 13.26 11.53
C ALA A 397 8.30 12.39 10.57
N GLY A 398 7.89 11.14 10.40
CA GLY A 398 8.45 10.26 9.39
C GLY A 398 8.22 10.77 7.96
N GLY A 399 9.03 10.27 7.03
CA GLY A 399 9.06 10.68 5.63
C GLY A 399 8.08 9.91 4.74
N GLN A 400 8.40 9.82 3.46
CA GLN A 400 7.58 9.11 2.48
C GLN A 400 8.40 8.09 1.68
N VAL A 401 7.81 6.91 1.45
CA VAL A 401 8.33 5.92 0.51
C VAL A 401 7.24 5.56 -0.51
N VAL A 402 7.58 5.62 -1.80
CA VAL A 402 6.73 5.21 -2.92
C VAL A 402 7.40 4.09 -3.69
N LEU A 403 6.74 2.93 -3.78
CA LEU A 403 7.17 1.77 -4.57
C LEU A 403 6.14 1.52 -5.67
N ALA A 404 6.52 1.69 -6.94
CA ALA A 404 5.60 1.67 -8.06
C ALA A 404 6.13 0.81 -9.21
N GLY A 405 5.38 -0.21 -9.61
CA GLY A 405 5.69 -1.06 -10.75
C GLY A 405 4.46 -1.81 -11.20
N GLU A 406 4.40 -2.29 -12.44
CA GLU A 406 3.28 -3.14 -12.88
C GLU A 406 3.14 -4.37 -11.97
N TYR A 407 4.29 -4.97 -11.65
CA TYR A 407 4.46 -5.96 -10.60
C TYR A 407 5.33 -5.37 -9.49
N LEU A 408 4.86 -5.50 -8.25
CA LEU A 408 5.61 -5.11 -7.06
C LEU A 408 5.80 -6.31 -6.14
N GLN A 409 7.04 -6.58 -5.75
CA GLN A 409 7.38 -7.62 -4.78
C GLN A 409 8.27 -7.07 -3.67
N LEU A 410 7.82 -7.21 -2.42
CA LEU A 410 8.58 -6.97 -1.20
C LEU A 410 8.96 -8.32 -0.58
N ASP A 411 10.25 -8.57 -0.48
CA ASP A 411 10.81 -9.88 -0.23
C ASP A 411 10.92 -10.21 1.27
N ASN A 412 11.12 -11.50 1.58
CA ASN A 412 11.28 -11.95 2.96
C ASN A 412 12.54 -11.35 3.59
N GLY A 413 12.37 -10.60 4.69
CA GLY A 413 13.46 -9.88 5.35
C GLY A 413 13.66 -8.45 4.85
N SER A 414 12.92 -8.02 3.82
CA SER A 414 12.92 -6.61 3.40
C SER A 414 12.31 -5.73 4.50
N VAL A 415 12.84 -4.51 4.64
CA VAL A 415 12.42 -3.55 5.65
C VAL A 415 12.24 -2.17 5.02
N THR A 416 11.07 -1.59 5.21
CA THR A 416 10.77 -0.21 4.80
C THR A 416 10.24 0.56 5.99
N THR A 417 10.95 1.60 6.44
CA THR A 417 10.58 2.39 7.62
C THR A 417 10.43 3.87 7.32
N VAL A 418 9.37 4.46 7.87
CA VAL A 418 9.04 5.89 7.85
C VAL A 418 8.58 6.32 9.25
N THR A 419 9.27 5.87 10.29
CA THR A 419 8.92 6.17 11.68
C THR A 419 9.23 7.61 12.06
N GLY A 420 8.57 8.15 13.08
CA GLY A 420 8.84 9.52 13.53
C GLY A 420 8.38 9.82 14.95
N ALA A 421 9.14 10.63 15.70
CA ALA A 421 8.81 11.01 17.08
C ALA A 421 7.50 11.79 17.20
N THR A 422 7.18 12.68 16.26
CA THR A 422 5.95 13.48 16.28
C THR A 422 4.81 12.89 15.43
N GLY A 423 5.05 11.75 14.79
CA GLY A 423 4.10 11.08 13.91
C GLY A 423 4.79 10.17 12.91
N GLY A 424 4.13 9.08 12.52
CA GLY A 424 4.58 8.24 11.43
C GLY A 424 4.46 8.90 10.06
N GLY A 425 5.25 8.42 9.11
CA GLY A 425 5.23 8.85 7.71
C GLY A 425 4.27 8.04 6.84
N ALA A 426 4.55 7.94 5.54
CA ALA A 426 3.71 7.20 4.60
C ALA A 426 4.50 6.22 3.72
N ILE A 427 4.00 4.99 3.58
CA ILE A 427 4.50 3.98 2.64
C ILE A 427 3.40 3.65 1.64
N TYR A 428 3.64 3.87 0.36
CA TYR A 428 2.75 3.50 -0.73
C TYR A 428 3.39 2.40 -1.58
N ALA A 429 2.98 1.15 -1.34
CA ALA A 429 3.41 -0.02 -2.08
C ALA A 429 2.33 -0.39 -3.11
N GLY A 430 2.57 -0.01 -4.37
CA GLY A 430 1.73 -0.37 -5.51
C GLY A 430 0.50 0.51 -5.72
N GLY A 431 0.09 1.37 -4.79
CA GLY A 431 -1.02 2.29 -5.02
C GLY A 431 -1.29 3.24 -3.86
N GLY A 432 -2.16 4.22 -4.10
CA GLY A 432 -2.70 5.10 -3.06
C GLY A 432 -3.88 4.46 -2.32
N LEU A 433 -4.36 5.14 -1.27
CA LEU A 433 -5.52 4.68 -0.49
C LEU A 433 -6.75 4.49 -1.40
N HIS A 434 -7.51 3.41 -1.21
CA HIS A 434 -8.66 3.03 -2.04
C HIS A 434 -8.35 2.98 -3.55
N GLY A 435 -7.12 2.66 -3.92
CA GLY A 435 -6.67 2.65 -5.32
C GLY A 435 -6.56 4.03 -5.96
N SER A 436 -6.55 5.11 -5.17
CA SER A 436 -6.25 6.44 -5.68
C SER A 436 -4.83 6.50 -6.27
N PRO A 437 -4.56 7.45 -7.19
CA PRO A 437 -3.23 7.58 -7.79
C PRO A 437 -2.14 7.74 -6.73
N LEU A 438 -0.98 7.15 -7.02
CA LEU A 438 0.23 7.33 -6.20
C LEU A 438 0.61 8.82 -6.11
N PRO A 439 1.23 9.27 -5.00
CA PRO A 439 1.76 10.62 -4.88
C PRO A 439 2.68 10.95 -6.07
N SER A 440 2.44 12.09 -6.72
CA SER A 440 3.32 12.55 -7.79
C SER A 440 4.65 13.04 -7.21
N GLN A 441 5.72 12.85 -7.97
CA GLN A 441 7.05 13.30 -7.59
C GLN A 441 7.48 14.48 -8.45
N THR A 442 7.88 15.57 -7.80
CA THR A 442 8.50 16.70 -8.50
C THR A 442 10.02 16.57 -8.40
N ASP A 443 10.69 16.45 -9.54
CA ASP A 443 12.15 16.54 -9.61
C ASP A 443 12.57 17.93 -9.09
N SER A 444 13.29 17.98 -7.97
CA SER A 444 13.66 19.25 -7.34
C SER A 444 14.70 20.05 -8.15
N VAL A 445 15.38 19.41 -9.11
CA VAL A 445 16.42 20.01 -9.96
C VAL A 445 15.82 20.42 -11.31
N LEU A 446 15.07 19.54 -11.97
CA LEU A 446 14.48 19.77 -13.29
C LEU A 446 13.05 20.35 -13.24
N LYS A 447 12.40 20.33 -12.07
CA LYS A 447 11.01 20.76 -11.83
C LYS A 447 9.99 20.03 -12.71
N THR A 448 10.28 18.78 -13.07
CA THR A 448 9.37 17.92 -13.83
C THR A 448 8.56 17.04 -12.88
N GLU A 449 7.25 16.95 -13.10
CA GLU A 449 6.34 16.08 -12.34
C GLU A 449 6.27 14.70 -12.99
N SER A 450 6.54 13.65 -12.21
CA SER A 450 6.34 12.25 -12.60
C SER A 450 5.05 11.73 -11.96
N VAL A 451 4.14 11.23 -12.80
CA VAL A 451 2.90 10.56 -12.36
C VAL A 451 3.12 9.06 -12.49
N PHE A 452 2.93 8.33 -11.40
CA PHE A 452 3.07 6.88 -11.36
C PHE A 452 1.71 6.20 -11.45
N VAL A 453 1.68 5.01 -12.04
CA VAL A 453 0.49 4.18 -12.13
C VAL A 453 0.47 3.18 -10.98
N ASN A 454 -0.73 2.76 -10.57
CA ASN A 454 -0.87 1.68 -9.61
C ASN A 454 -0.32 0.37 -10.20
N ALA A 455 0.16 -0.49 -9.31
CA ALA A 455 0.53 -1.85 -9.62
C ALA A 455 -0.70 -2.64 -10.05
N THR A 456 -0.51 -3.51 -11.04
CA THR A 456 -1.52 -4.52 -11.36
C THR A 456 -1.52 -5.61 -10.29
N TYR A 457 -0.32 -5.97 -9.82
CA TYR A 457 -0.12 -6.99 -8.79
C TYR A 457 0.89 -6.54 -7.74
N THR A 458 0.50 -6.67 -6.47
CA THR A 458 1.40 -6.43 -5.33
C THR A 458 1.55 -7.69 -4.49
N ARG A 459 2.80 -8.01 -4.11
CA ARG A 459 3.14 -9.10 -3.22
C ARG A 459 4.04 -8.60 -2.09
N VAL A 460 3.59 -8.80 -0.86
CA VAL A 460 4.36 -8.55 0.36
C VAL A 460 4.56 -9.87 1.09
N GLU A 461 5.78 -10.37 1.12
CA GLU A 461 6.12 -11.66 1.72
C GLU A 461 5.99 -11.64 3.25
N GLN A 462 5.83 -12.82 3.86
CA GLN A 462 5.52 -12.95 5.29
C GLN A 462 6.56 -12.31 6.23
N GLY A 463 7.84 -12.31 5.85
CA GLY A 463 8.90 -11.66 6.63
C GLY A 463 9.27 -10.26 6.16
N ALA A 464 8.52 -9.66 5.22
CA ALA A 464 8.66 -8.25 4.90
C ALA A 464 8.06 -7.39 6.02
N THR A 465 8.70 -6.26 6.34
CA THR A 465 8.24 -5.32 7.38
C THR A 465 8.06 -3.92 6.80
N LEU A 466 6.88 -3.36 7.00
CA LEU A 466 6.57 -1.96 6.70
C LEU A 466 6.19 -1.26 8.00
N ASP A 467 6.92 -0.20 8.37
CA ASP A 467 6.72 0.48 9.65
C ASP A 467 6.57 2.00 9.46
N ALA A 468 5.40 2.50 9.80
CA ALA A 468 5.04 3.91 9.84
C ALA A 468 4.58 4.32 11.25
N SER A 469 5.17 3.74 12.30
CA SER A 469 4.78 4.02 13.68
C SER A 469 5.30 5.38 14.17
N ALA A 470 4.55 6.00 15.10
CA ALA A 470 5.06 7.12 15.87
C ALA A 470 5.88 6.63 17.07
N THR A 471 7.04 7.24 17.32
CA THR A 471 8.00 6.75 18.34
C THR A 471 7.95 7.52 19.66
N ALA A 472 7.27 8.67 19.72
CA ALA A 472 7.08 9.44 20.96
C ALA A 472 5.65 9.96 21.13
N THR A 473 5.36 11.19 20.70
CA THR A 473 4.04 11.83 20.81
C THR A 473 3.55 12.16 19.41
N GLY A 474 2.68 11.34 18.84
CA GLY A 474 2.22 11.50 17.46
C GLY A 474 1.29 10.39 17.01
N ASN A 475 0.54 10.64 15.94
CA ASN A 475 -0.28 9.61 15.34
C ASN A 475 0.58 8.63 14.54
N GLY A 476 0.18 7.36 14.49
CA GLY A 476 0.70 6.43 13.51
C GLY A 476 0.46 6.93 12.08
N GLY A 477 1.32 6.51 11.16
CA GLY A 477 1.34 6.93 9.78
C GLY A 477 0.39 6.15 8.88
N THR A 478 0.70 6.12 7.59
CA THR A 478 -0.10 5.42 6.57
C THR A 478 0.73 4.35 5.87
N ILE A 479 0.19 3.14 5.72
CA ILE A 479 0.77 2.09 4.90
C ILE A 479 -0.28 1.57 3.93
N VAL A 480 0.04 1.52 2.64
CA VAL A 480 -0.82 0.96 1.60
C VAL A 480 -0.06 -0.15 0.88
N ALA A 481 -0.69 -1.32 0.76
CA ALA A 481 -0.31 -2.38 -0.17
C ALA A 481 -1.48 -2.62 -1.13
N TRP A 482 -1.33 -2.19 -2.38
CA TRP A 482 -2.40 -2.14 -3.37
C TRP A 482 -2.01 -2.80 -4.69
N GLY A 483 -2.96 -3.48 -5.32
CA GLY A 483 -2.83 -4.01 -6.68
C GLY A 483 -4.19 -3.98 -7.37
N ASP A 484 -4.28 -3.32 -8.53
CA ASP A 484 -5.54 -3.12 -9.25
C ASP A 484 -6.25 -4.45 -9.57
N SER A 485 -5.48 -5.50 -9.90
CA SER A 485 -6.03 -6.85 -10.15
C SER A 485 -5.95 -7.75 -8.92
N ALA A 486 -4.80 -7.81 -8.25
CA ALA A 486 -4.66 -8.62 -7.05
C ALA A 486 -3.54 -8.16 -6.10
N SER A 487 -3.77 -8.38 -4.81
CA SER A 487 -2.78 -8.21 -3.76
C SER A 487 -2.62 -9.47 -2.92
N ARG A 488 -1.37 -9.83 -2.64
CA ARG A 488 -0.98 -10.88 -1.70
C ARG A 488 -0.13 -10.24 -0.60
N ALA A 489 -0.74 -9.89 0.53
CA ALA A 489 -0.13 -9.08 1.58
C ALA A 489 0.01 -9.89 2.88
N TYR A 490 1.14 -10.58 3.03
CA TYR A 490 1.40 -11.49 4.16
C TYR A 490 2.29 -10.89 5.26
N GLY A 491 2.89 -9.72 4.99
CA GLY A 491 3.92 -9.12 5.83
C GLY A 491 3.45 -8.57 7.17
N THR A 492 4.34 -7.84 7.82
CA THR A 492 4.08 -7.09 9.05
C THR A 492 3.91 -5.60 8.73
N PHE A 493 2.80 -5.02 9.18
CA PHE A 493 2.40 -3.63 8.93
C PHE A 493 2.17 -2.94 10.28
N ASN A 494 3.07 -2.02 10.64
CA ASN A 494 2.98 -1.28 11.90
C ASN A 494 2.68 0.19 11.63
N ALA A 495 1.58 0.71 12.19
CA ALA A 495 1.26 2.12 12.18
C ALA A 495 0.74 2.52 13.56
N THR A 496 1.51 2.24 14.61
CA THR A 496 1.07 2.48 15.99
C THR A 496 1.13 3.96 16.36
N GLY A 497 0.20 4.39 17.21
CA GLY A 497 0.27 5.70 17.86
C GLY A 497 1.46 5.77 18.83
N GLY A 498 1.95 6.98 19.08
CA GLY A 498 3.10 7.21 19.92
C GLY A 498 2.86 6.76 21.37
N PRO A 499 3.87 6.16 22.05
CA PRO A 499 3.72 5.68 23.42
C PRO A 499 3.37 6.78 24.44
N ASN A 500 3.71 8.04 24.14
CA ASN A 500 3.43 9.19 24.99
C ASN A 500 2.16 9.97 24.57
N GLY A 501 1.45 9.51 23.53
CA GLY A 501 0.22 10.13 23.04
C GLY A 501 0.10 10.08 21.52
N GLY A 502 -1.14 10.10 21.03
CA GLY A 502 -1.50 10.03 19.61
C GLY A 502 -2.36 8.81 19.28
N ASN A 503 -3.07 8.87 18.16
CA ASN A 503 -3.92 7.78 17.67
C ASN A 503 -3.12 6.81 16.80
N GLY A 504 -3.65 5.61 16.60
CA GLY A 504 -3.15 4.69 15.61
C GLY A 504 -3.33 5.23 14.19
N GLY A 505 -2.50 4.75 13.27
CA GLY A 505 -2.50 5.13 11.87
C GLY A 505 -3.44 4.27 11.02
N THR A 506 -3.20 4.31 9.72
CA THR A 506 -4.00 3.58 8.72
C THR A 506 -3.12 2.56 8.00
N VAL A 507 -3.61 1.33 7.91
CA VAL A 507 -3.05 0.28 7.06
C VAL A 507 -4.12 -0.16 6.08
N GLU A 508 -3.80 -0.20 4.79
CA GLU A 508 -4.65 -0.75 3.75
C GLU A 508 -3.95 -1.90 3.03
N THR A 509 -4.63 -3.03 2.92
CA THR A 509 -4.21 -4.18 2.11
C THR A 509 -5.37 -4.56 1.19
N SER A 510 -5.30 -4.14 -0.08
CA SER A 510 -6.47 -4.14 -0.97
C SER A 510 -6.10 -4.45 -2.42
N GLY A 511 -7.12 -4.75 -3.21
CA GLY A 511 -7.05 -5.10 -4.63
C GLY A 511 -8.28 -5.91 -5.01
N ALA A 512 -8.66 -5.96 -6.29
CA ALA A 512 -9.88 -6.65 -6.72
C ALA A 512 -9.98 -8.09 -6.17
N TRP A 513 -8.84 -8.78 -6.13
CA TRP A 513 -8.64 -10.01 -5.37
C TRP A 513 -7.58 -9.82 -4.27
N LEU A 514 -7.81 -10.39 -3.09
CA LEU A 514 -6.97 -10.20 -1.92
C LEU A 514 -6.69 -11.51 -1.18
N ASP A 515 -5.43 -11.71 -0.82
CA ASP A 515 -5.00 -12.72 0.16
C ASP A 515 -4.08 -12.10 1.20
N VAL A 516 -4.49 -12.25 2.45
CA VAL A 516 -3.85 -11.71 3.65
C VAL A 516 -3.53 -12.81 4.66
N THR A 517 -3.38 -14.05 4.19
CA THR A 517 -3.14 -15.21 5.06
C THR A 517 -1.95 -14.96 6.01
N GLY A 518 -2.22 -14.94 7.31
CA GLY A 518 -1.18 -14.77 8.34
C GLY A 518 -0.57 -13.37 8.41
N VAL A 519 -1.22 -12.38 7.80
CA VAL A 519 -0.83 -10.97 7.88
C VAL A 519 -0.77 -10.51 9.34
N LYS A 520 0.14 -9.60 9.64
CA LYS A 520 0.22 -8.94 10.94
C LYS A 520 0.03 -7.45 10.79
N VAL A 521 -1.05 -6.94 11.35
CA VAL A 521 -1.35 -5.50 11.33
C VAL A 521 -1.48 -5.00 12.76
N ASP A 522 -0.73 -3.95 13.08
CA ASP A 522 -0.81 -3.24 14.35
C ASP A 522 -1.03 -1.75 14.10
N THR A 523 -2.22 -1.28 14.44
CA THR A 523 -2.60 0.14 14.41
C THR A 523 -3.01 0.61 15.80
N SER A 524 -2.46 -0.01 16.84
CA SER A 524 -2.85 0.26 18.22
C SER A 524 -2.35 1.64 18.68
N ALA A 525 -2.97 2.17 19.72
CA ALA A 525 -2.51 3.36 20.41
C ALA A 525 -2.76 3.22 21.91
N LEU A 526 -1.70 3.30 22.72
CA LEU A 526 -1.78 3.10 24.15
C LEU A 526 -2.60 4.20 24.86
N LEU A 527 -2.44 5.45 24.42
CA LEU A 527 -3.05 6.64 25.04
C LEU A 527 -4.04 7.37 24.11
N GLY A 528 -4.35 6.79 22.96
CA GLY A 528 -5.22 7.37 21.94
C GLY A 528 -6.28 6.37 21.45
N GLN A 529 -6.91 6.71 20.33
CA GLN A 529 -7.81 5.78 19.65
C GLN A 529 -7.00 4.85 18.75
N SER A 530 -7.38 3.57 18.73
CA SER A 530 -6.87 2.61 17.74
C SER A 530 -7.12 3.13 16.32
N GLY A 531 -6.18 2.86 15.42
CA GLY A 531 -6.25 3.16 14.01
C GLY A 531 -7.05 2.14 13.23
N GLN A 532 -6.87 2.14 11.91
CA GLN A 532 -7.68 1.35 10.97
C GLN A 532 -6.83 0.37 10.16
N TRP A 533 -7.30 -0.87 10.06
CA TRP A 533 -6.94 -1.78 8.97
C TRP A 533 -8.10 -1.88 7.98
N LEU A 534 -7.83 -1.52 6.72
CA LEU A 534 -8.78 -1.52 5.62
C LEU A 534 -8.48 -2.65 4.63
N LEU A 535 -9.54 -3.36 4.23
CA LEU A 535 -9.53 -4.33 3.15
C LEU A 535 -10.63 -3.93 2.14
N ASP A 536 -10.28 -3.79 0.86
CA ASP A 536 -11.21 -3.42 -0.22
C ASP A 536 -11.08 -4.32 -1.46
N PRO A 537 -11.52 -5.59 -1.41
CA PRO A 537 -11.64 -6.44 -2.59
C PRO A 537 -13.06 -6.44 -3.17
N TYR A 538 -13.30 -7.26 -4.20
CA TYR A 538 -14.65 -7.43 -4.75
C TYR A 538 -15.60 -8.20 -3.81
N ASN A 539 -15.77 -9.51 -3.97
CA ASN A 539 -16.49 -10.30 -2.97
C ASN A 539 -15.54 -10.70 -1.83
N VAL A 540 -16.06 -10.82 -0.60
CA VAL A 540 -15.31 -11.36 0.54
C VAL A 540 -16.05 -12.51 1.20
N THR A 541 -15.37 -13.62 1.42
CA THR A 541 -15.79 -14.66 2.35
C THR A 541 -14.81 -14.73 3.52
N ILE A 542 -15.32 -14.56 4.75
CA ILE A 542 -14.57 -14.79 5.98
C ILE A 542 -14.74 -16.26 6.37
N SER A 543 -13.68 -17.05 6.32
CA SER A 543 -13.75 -18.50 6.61
C SER A 543 -12.47 -19.04 7.24
N THR A 544 -12.43 -20.35 7.53
CA THR A 544 -11.21 -21.07 7.91
C THR A 544 -10.47 -21.68 6.72
N ALA A 545 -11.04 -21.59 5.52
CA ALA A 545 -10.41 -22.13 4.31
C ALA A 545 -9.14 -21.35 3.99
N ALA A 546 -8.18 -22.00 3.32
CA ALA A 546 -7.06 -21.29 2.73
C ALA A 546 -7.57 -20.39 1.61
N THR A 547 -6.99 -19.21 1.49
CA THR A 547 -7.22 -18.29 0.37
C THR A 547 -6.46 -18.80 -0.84
N GLY A 548 -6.90 -19.94 -1.38
CA GLY A 548 -6.19 -20.70 -2.40
C GLY A 548 -6.98 -20.78 -3.70
N GLY A 549 -6.40 -20.24 -4.77
CA GLY A 549 -6.92 -20.34 -6.12
C GLY A 549 -6.18 -19.40 -7.05
N GLY A 550 -5.17 -19.91 -7.75
CA GLY A 550 -4.42 -19.13 -8.73
C GLY A 550 -3.38 -19.96 -9.47
N SER A 551 -2.94 -19.47 -10.61
CA SER A 551 -1.85 -20.07 -11.37
C SER A 551 -0.64 -19.15 -11.34
N SER A 552 0.54 -19.75 -11.19
CA SER A 552 1.79 -19.04 -11.46
C SER A 552 2.24 -19.37 -12.87
N ASN A 553 2.20 -18.40 -13.78
CA ASN A 553 2.78 -18.54 -15.12
C ASN A 553 3.96 -17.59 -15.26
N GLY A 554 5.15 -18.13 -15.52
CA GLY A 554 6.37 -17.34 -15.57
C GLY A 554 6.68 -16.58 -14.28
N GLY A 555 6.11 -17.01 -13.14
CA GLY A 555 6.20 -16.41 -11.80
C GLY A 555 5.32 -15.18 -11.53
N ILE A 556 4.54 -14.69 -12.51
CA ILE A 556 3.32 -13.93 -12.19
C ILE A 556 2.31 -14.90 -11.61
N TRP A 557 1.78 -14.54 -10.45
CA TRP A 557 0.63 -15.22 -9.88
C TRP A 557 -0.64 -14.46 -10.27
N THR A 558 -1.61 -15.17 -10.83
CA THR A 558 -2.95 -14.63 -11.12
C THR A 558 -4.01 -15.43 -10.37
N PRO A 559 -5.05 -14.78 -9.82
CA PRO A 559 -6.17 -15.49 -9.21
C PRO A 559 -6.93 -16.28 -10.27
N SER A 560 -7.33 -17.51 -9.93
CA SER A 560 -8.10 -18.39 -10.83
C SER A 560 -9.61 -18.39 -10.52
N ALA A 561 -10.01 -17.69 -9.46
CA ALA A 561 -11.39 -17.61 -9.00
C ALA A 561 -11.75 -16.16 -8.65
N SER A 562 -13.02 -15.81 -8.84
CA SER A 562 -13.61 -14.56 -8.38
C SER A 562 -13.79 -14.56 -6.86
N GLY A 563 -13.69 -13.39 -6.25
CA GLY A 563 -13.85 -13.20 -4.81
C GLY A 563 -12.64 -13.60 -3.96
N SER A 564 -12.50 -12.90 -2.86
CA SER A 564 -11.43 -13.07 -1.88
C SER A 564 -11.91 -13.91 -0.70
N ASN A 565 -11.01 -14.72 -0.16
CA ASN A 565 -11.23 -15.38 1.12
C ASN A 565 -10.30 -14.76 2.16
N VAL A 566 -10.80 -14.46 3.34
CA VAL A 566 -10.01 -13.88 4.44
C VAL A 566 -10.18 -14.77 5.66
N ASN A 567 -9.07 -15.12 6.31
CA ASN A 567 -9.14 -15.99 7.46
C ASN A 567 -9.76 -15.27 8.66
N ASN A 568 -10.69 -15.92 9.35
CA ASN A 568 -11.32 -15.37 10.55
C ASN A 568 -10.32 -15.07 11.68
N THR A 569 -9.22 -15.82 11.79
CA THR A 569 -8.17 -15.55 12.78
C THR A 569 -7.38 -14.29 12.46
N ASP A 570 -7.14 -13.99 11.19
CA ASP A 570 -6.42 -12.78 10.78
C ASP A 570 -7.26 -11.54 11.10
N ILE A 571 -8.57 -11.59 10.86
CA ILE A 571 -9.52 -10.55 11.29
C ILE A 571 -9.53 -10.39 12.82
N ALA A 572 -9.58 -11.49 13.59
CA ALA A 572 -9.56 -11.44 15.05
C ALA A 572 -8.25 -10.83 15.59
N ASN A 573 -7.11 -11.17 15.00
CA ASN A 573 -5.81 -10.60 15.34
C ASN A 573 -5.74 -9.10 15.01
N GLY A 574 -6.26 -8.69 13.86
CA GLY A 574 -6.39 -7.27 13.51
C GLY A 574 -7.26 -6.51 14.52
N LEU A 575 -8.40 -7.09 14.90
CA LEU A 575 -9.30 -6.51 15.91
C LEU A 575 -8.67 -6.45 17.31
N ALA A 576 -7.67 -7.26 17.62
CA ALA A 576 -6.92 -7.14 18.87
C ALA A 576 -6.05 -5.87 18.91
N ASN A 577 -5.55 -5.42 17.75
CA ASN A 577 -4.58 -4.33 17.63
C ASN A 577 -5.09 -3.09 16.88
N GLY A 578 -6.35 -3.08 16.43
CA GLY A 578 -6.88 -2.01 15.60
C GLY A 578 -8.36 -2.17 15.32
N ASN A 579 -8.97 -1.15 14.72
CA ASN A 579 -10.27 -1.32 14.08
C ASN A 579 -10.08 -2.02 12.74
N VAL A 580 -11.04 -2.86 12.34
CA VAL A 580 -11.00 -3.56 11.05
C VAL A 580 -12.21 -3.19 10.23
N THR A 581 -11.97 -2.73 9.00
CA THR A 581 -13.01 -2.43 8.02
C THR A 581 -12.80 -3.31 6.79
N ILE A 582 -13.80 -4.12 6.47
CA ILE A 582 -13.90 -4.76 5.17
C ILE A 582 -14.94 -3.98 4.39
N THR A 583 -14.50 -3.31 3.35
CA THR A 583 -15.37 -2.74 2.32
C THR A 583 -15.29 -3.61 1.08
N THR A 584 -16.31 -3.56 0.25
CA THR A 584 -16.27 -4.22 -1.05
C THR A 584 -16.61 -3.28 -2.16
N THR A 585 -15.99 -3.50 -3.31
CA THR A 585 -16.42 -2.96 -4.60
C THR A 585 -17.09 -4.04 -5.43
N GLY A 586 -17.96 -3.66 -6.37
CA GLY A 586 -18.65 -4.60 -7.26
C GLY A 586 -18.08 -4.59 -8.68
N SER A 587 -17.98 -5.75 -9.32
CA SER A 587 -17.70 -5.93 -10.75
C SER A 587 -18.64 -6.96 -11.38
N GLY A 588 -19.54 -6.50 -12.25
CA GLY A 588 -20.43 -7.37 -13.02
C GLY A 588 -21.41 -8.20 -12.18
N THR A 589 -21.73 -9.41 -12.63
CA THR A 589 -22.78 -10.26 -12.04
C THR A 589 -22.25 -11.33 -11.08
N THR A 590 -20.97 -11.67 -11.16
CA THR A 590 -20.30 -12.66 -10.30
C THR A 590 -19.74 -12.02 -9.05
N ASP A 591 -19.14 -10.84 -9.19
CA ASP A 591 -18.50 -10.08 -8.12
C ASP A 591 -19.40 -8.92 -7.70
N LYS A 592 -20.58 -9.22 -7.16
CA LYS A 592 -21.57 -8.20 -6.78
C LYS A 592 -21.11 -7.29 -5.63
N GLY A 593 -20.02 -7.65 -4.96
CA GLY A 593 -19.54 -7.00 -3.75
C GLY A 593 -20.25 -7.50 -2.50
N ASP A 594 -20.48 -8.80 -2.41
CA ASP A 594 -21.04 -9.46 -1.23
C ASP A 594 -19.97 -9.67 -0.16
N ILE A 595 -20.35 -9.53 1.12
CA ILE A 595 -19.55 -9.96 2.26
C ILE A 595 -20.26 -11.13 2.94
N THR A 596 -19.56 -12.26 3.12
CA THR A 596 -20.11 -13.48 3.73
C THR A 596 -19.27 -13.95 4.91
N VAL A 597 -19.88 -14.11 6.08
CA VAL A 597 -19.23 -14.61 7.30
C VAL A 597 -19.54 -16.10 7.49
N ASN A 598 -18.60 -16.98 7.12
CA ASN A 598 -18.73 -18.44 7.15
C ASN A 598 -17.95 -19.12 8.29
N ALA A 599 -17.11 -18.37 9.01
CA ALA A 599 -16.44 -18.84 10.21
C ALA A 599 -16.61 -17.86 11.37
N PRO A 600 -16.55 -18.32 12.63
CA PRO A 600 -16.70 -17.46 13.79
C PRO A 600 -15.65 -16.34 13.85
N VAL A 601 -16.08 -15.10 14.08
CA VAL A 601 -15.18 -13.97 14.36
C VAL A 601 -15.40 -13.52 15.79
N SER A 602 -14.34 -13.46 16.60
CA SER A 602 -14.42 -13.07 18.00
C SER A 602 -13.32 -12.11 18.40
N TRP A 603 -13.65 -11.07 19.19
CA TRP A 603 -12.66 -10.14 19.75
C TRP A 603 -13.06 -9.65 21.15
N SER A 604 -12.06 -9.22 21.93
CA SER A 604 -12.22 -8.75 23.31
C SER A 604 -11.78 -7.30 23.52
N SER A 605 -11.26 -6.64 22.50
CA SER A 605 -10.94 -5.21 22.53
C SER A 605 -12.21 -4.37 22.39
N ASN A 606 -12.09 -3.05 22.62
CA ASN A 606 -13.15 -2.09 22.32
C ASN A 606 -13.13 -1.61 20.87
N ASN A 607 -12.35 -2.27 20.02
CA ASN A 607 -12.22 -1.88 18.62
C ASN A 607 -13.50 -2.17 17.84
N THR A 608 -13.61 -1.52 16.69
CA THR A 608 -14.73 -1.60 15.77
C THR A 608 -14.47 -2.63 14.69
N PHE A 609 -15.44 -3.52 14.48
CA PHE A 609 -15.51 -4.33 13.27
C PHE A 609 -16.58 -3.78 12.33
N SER A 610 -16.18 -3.36 11.13
CA SER A 610 -17.09 -2.80 10.12
C SER A 610 -17.10 -3.67 8.86
N LEU A 611 -18.30 -4.10 8.47
CA LEU A 611 -18.57 -4.74 7.19
C LEU A 611 -19.37 -3.76 6.33
N GLN A 612 -18.84 -3.40 5.17
CA GLN A 612 -19.42 -2.42 4.24
C GLN A 612 -19.56 -3.05 2.84
N ALA A 613 -20.66 -3.75 2.61
CA ALA A 613 -20.89 -4.46 1.36
C ALA A 613 -21.52 -3.56 0.28
N THR A 614 -21.00 -3.61 -0.95
CA THR A 614 -21.68 -3.06 -2.14
C THR A 614 -23.03 -3.72 -2.38
N ASN A 615 -23.16 -5.02 -2.12
CA ASN A 615 -24.42 -5.73 -2.22
C ASN A 615 -24.86 -6.27 -0.86
N ASN A 616 -24.81 -7.58 -0.61
CA ASN A 616 -25.35 -8.20 0.59
C ASN A 616 -24.29 -8.42 1.67
N ILE A 617 -24.74 -8.42 2.93
CA ILE A 617 -24.02 -9.03 4.04
C ILE A 617 -24.74 -10.31 4.44
N ASN A 618 -24.05 -11.46 4.36
CA ASN A 618 -24.57 -12.76 4.77
C ASN A 618 -23.82 -13.27 6.01
N VAL A 619 -24.52 -13.54 7.11
CA VAL A 619 -23.92 -14.07 8.34
C VAL A 619 -24.37 -15.51 8.59
N ASN A 620 -23.44 -16.45 8.39
CA ASN A 620 -23.65 -17.90 8.52
C ASN A 620 -22.94 -18.50 9.74
N ALA A 621 -22.04 -17.75 10.36
CA ALA A 621 -21.30 -18.13 11.55
C ALA A 621 -21.29 -16.98 12.58
N SER A 622 -21.04 -17.32 13.84
CA SER A 622 -21.19 -16.39 14.95
C SER A 622 -20.23 -15.20 14.90
N ILE A 623 -20.72 -14.01 15.22
CA ILE A 623 -19.90 -12.82 15.46
C ILE A 623 -19.97 -12.52 16.96
N THR A 624 -18.83 -12.42 17.66
CA THR A 624 -18.80 -12.30 19.12
C THR A 624 -17.87 -11.19 19.58
N ALA A 625 -18.39 -10.16 20.23
CA ALA A 625 -17.59 -9.14 20.89
C ALA A 625 -17.69 -9.29 22.42
N THR A 626 -16.58 -9.14 23.13
CA THR A 626 -16.52 -9.27 24.59
C THR A 626 -15.84 -8.09 25.31
N GLY A 627 -15.41 -7.08 24.55
CA GLY A 627 -14.89 -5.83 25.11
C GLY A 627 -15.93 -5.11 25.97
N THR A 628 -15.48 -4.09 26.70
CA THR A 628 -16.39 -3.30 27.55
C THR A 628 -17.32 -2.42 26.74
N ASN A 629 -16.87 -1.85 25.61
CA ASN A 629 -17.66 -0.99 24.71
C ASN A 629 -17.28 -1.25 23.24
N PRO A 630 -17.40 -2.48 22.72
CA PRO A 630 -17.03 -2.80 21.35
C PRO A 630 -18.03 -2.21 20.37
N SER A 631 -17.65 -2.12 19.09
CA SER A 631 -18.55 -1.64 18.04
C SER A 631 -18.64 -2.65 16.89
N LEU A 632 -19.85 -2.86 16.37
CA LEU A 632 -20.13 -3.64 15.16
C LEU A 632 -20.99 -2.81 14.21
N THR A 633 -20.49 -2.62 12.99
CA THR A 633 -21.20 -1.90 11.93
C THR A 633 -21.42 -2.82 10.74
N LEU A 634 -22.68 -2.97 10.32
CA LEU A 634 -23.10 -3.77 9.16
C LEU A 634 -23.82 -2.86 8.16
N SER A 635 -23.07 -2.36 7.18
CA SER A 635 -23.57 -1.50 6.10
C SER A 635 -23.66 -2.28 4.80
N TYR A 636 -24.81 -2.26 4.14
CA TYR A 636 -25.01 -2.99 2.88
C TYR A 636 -25.56 -2.07 1.78
N GLY A 637 -25.58 -2.54 0.53
CA GLY A 637 -26.09 -1.78 -0.60
C GLY A 637 -25.33 -0.49 -0.91
N THR A 638 -23.99 -0.45 -0.75
CA THR A 638 -23.22 0.73 -1.19
C THR A 638 -23.36 0.93 -2.72
N GLY A 639 -23.16 2.16 -3.20
CA GLY A 639 -23.22 2.45 -4.65
C GLY A 639 -24.62 2.43 -5.29
N GLY A 640 -25.70 2.40 -4.48
CA GLY A 640 -27.08 2.45 -4.96
C GLY A 640 -27.70 1.07 -5.27
N ASN A 641 -27.03 -0.02 -4.90
CA ASN A 641 -27.57 -1.38 -5.02
C ASN A 641 -28.62 -1.67 -3.95
N ASN A 642 -29.63 -2.46 -4.30
CA ASN A 642 -30.66 -2.92 -3.37
C ASN A 642 -30.20 -4.16 -2.60
N GLY A 643 -29.06 -4.04 -1.91
CA GLY A 643 -28.50 -5.09 -1.06
C GLY A 643 -29.27 -5.24 0.25
N ASP A 644 -29.03 -6.34 0.98
CA ASP A 644 -29.68 -6.65 2.25
C ASP A 644 -28.70 -7.23 3.29
N PHE A 645 -29.13 -7.21 4.56
CA PHE A 645 -28.49 -7.93 5.65
C PHE A 645 -29.26 -9.22 5.97
N VAL A 646 -28.60 -10.36 5.74
CA VAL A 646 -29.17 -11.69 5.95
C VAL A 646 -28.45 -12.40 7.09
N ASN A 647 -29.17 -12.63 8.19
CA ASN A 647 -28.73 -13.50 9.28
C ASN A 647 -29.32 -14.90 9.10
N ASN A 648 -28.48 -15.89 8.82
CA ASN A 648 -28.90 -17.27 8.59
C ASN A 648 -28.93 -18.11 9.88
N GLY A 649 -29.46 -17.52 10.96
CA GLY A 649 -29.59 -18.14 12.29
C GLY A 649 -28.29 -18.15 13.10
N ALA A 650 -27.26 -17.42 12.66
CA ALA A 650 -26.00 -17.30 13.38
C ALA A 650 -26.10 -16.29 14.53
N ALA A 651 -25.61 -16.69 15.70
CA ALA A 651 -25.61 -15.84 16.88
C ALA A 651 -24.66 -14.64 16.72
N VAL A 652 -25.20 -13.42 16.86
CA VAL A 652 -24.41 -12.20 17.01
C VAL A 652 -24.36 -11.85 18.51
N ASN A 653 -23.29 -12.26 19.17
CA ASN A 653 -23.11 -12.10 20.62
C ASN A 653 -22.46 -10.74 20.92
N LEU A 654 -23.18 -9.84 21.58
CA LEU A 654 -22.70 -8.49 21.92
C LEU A 654 -23.07 -8.12 23.35
N PRO A 655 -22.20 -7.44 24.13
CA PRO A 655 -22.60 -6.87 25.42
C PRO A 655 -23.62 -5.74 25.21
N SER A 656 -24.39 -5.42 26.25
CA SER A 656 -25.43 -4.37 26.16
C SER A 656 -24.87 -2.96 25.97
N THR A 657 -23.57 -2.79 26.23
CA THR A 657 -22.79 -1.57 26.02
C THR A 657 -22.21 -1.46 24.61
N ALA A 658 -22.35 -2.49 23.77
CA ALA A 658 -21.85 -2.46 22.41
C ALA A 658 -22.59 -1.42 21.57
N LYS A 659 -21.87 -0.74 20.70
CA LYS A 659 -22.47 0.08 19.64
C LYS A 659 -22.74 -0.81 18.44
N LEU A 660 -24.01 -1.15 18.21
CA LEU A 660 -24.46 -1.90 17.04
C LEU A 660 -25.12 -0.97 16.03
N GLN A 661 -24.63 -0.96 14.79
CA GLN A 661 -25.27 -0.26 13.68
C GLN A 661 -25.53 -1.21 12.51
N ILE A 662 -26.76 -1.23 12.02
CA ILE A 662 -27.17 -2.06 10.88
C ILE A 662 -28.04 -1.22 9.95
N GLY A 663 -27.79 -1.27 8.65
CA GLY A 663 -28.67 -0.65 7.67
C GLY A 663 -28.02 -0.46 6.31
N PRO A 664 -28.79 0.04 5.32
CA PRO A 664 -28.23 0.39 4.03
C PRO A 664 -27.27 1.58 4.16
N THR A 665 -26.35 1.66 3.22
CA THR A 665 -25.31 2.69 3.18
C THR A 665 -25.94 4.09 3.16
N GLY A 666 -25.45 4.98 4.04
CA GLY A 666 -25.99 6.33 4.21
C GLY A 666 -27.28 6.41 5.05
N SER A 667 -27.82 5.28 5.52
CA SER A 667 -29.01 5.21 6.38
C SER A 667 -28.84 4.15 7.49
N LEU A 668 -27.67 4.12 8.12
CA LEU A 668 -27.38 3.23 9.25
C LEU A 668 -28.30 3.54 10.43
N VAL A 669 -28.84 2.47 11.03
CA VAL A 669 -29.67 2.55 12.23
C VAL A 669 -28.89 2.00 13.41
N THR A 670 -28.88 2.73 14.53
CA THR A 670 -28.28 2.27 15.79
C THR A 670 -29.28 1.45 16.59
N TYR A 671 -28.86 0.24 16.98
CA TYR A 671 -29.67 -0.68 17.77
C TYR A 671 -29.27 -0.63 19.25
N THR A 672 -30.27 -0.73 20.12
CA THR A 672 -30.08 -1.02 21.54
C THR A 672 -29.91 -2.52 21.70
N VAL A 673 -28.76 -2.95 22.24
CA VAL A 673 -28.48 -4.37 22.48
C VAL A 673 -29.08 -4.81 23.81
N ILE A 674 -30.01 -5.76 23.77
CA ILE A 674 -30.70 -6.31 24.94
C ILE A 674 -30.09 -7.66 25.31
N ASN A 675 -29.62 -7.75 26.55
CA ASN A 675 -29.12 -8.99 27.18
C ASN A 675 -29.86 -9.35 28.47
N SER A 676 -30.85 -8.55 28.86
CA SER A 676 -31.57 -8.72 30.12
C SER A 676 -33.07 -8.71 29.89
N LEU A 677 -33.76 -9.62 30.58
CA LEU A 677 -35.21 -9.64 30.66
C LEU A 677 -35.78 -8.35 31.28
N GLY A 678 -35.07 -7.75 32.24
CA GLY A 678 -35.56 -6.64 33.06
C GLY A 678 -36.26 -7.12 34.33
N THR A 679 -37.16 -6.29 34.87
CA THR A 679 -38.00 -6.60 36.04
C THR A 679 -39.48 -6.31 35.78
N ALA A 680 -40.38 -6.75 36.67
CA ALA A 680 -41.78 -6.31 36.61
C ALA A 680 -41.88 -4.77 36.66
N ASN A 681 -42.68 -4.17 35.78
CA ASN A 681 -42.83 -2.72 35.61
C ASN A 681 -41.52 -1.97 35.30
N ASP A 682 -40.58 -2.63 34.60
CA ASP A 682 -39.32 -2.00 34.19
C ASP A 682 -39.56 -0.71 33.38
N SER A 683 -38.92 0.38 33.80
CA SER A 683 -38.93 1.68 33.12
C SER A 683 -37.74 1.85 32.16
N SER A 684 -36.78 0.93 32.18
CA SER A 684 -35.55 0.98 31.40
C SER A 684 -35.76 0.52 29.96
N THR A 685 -35.42 1.34 28.97
CA THR A 685 -35.57 0.94 27.55
C THR A 685 -34.55 -0.09 27.09
N ILE A 686 -33.57 -0.47 27.91
CA ILE A 686 -32.48 -1.38 27.53
C ILE A 686 -32.71 -2.85 27.94
N THR A 687 -33.93 -3.19 28.37
CA THR A 687 -34.32 -4.56 28.76
C THR A 687 -35.52 -5.03 27.95
N LEU A 688 -35.75 -6.35 27.90
CA LEU A 688 -36.87 -6.92 27.16
C LEU A 688 -38.23 -6.42 27.68
N GLN A 689 -38.42 -6.30 29.00
CA GLN A 689 -39.66 -5.78 29.56
C GLN A 689 -39.80 -4.26 29.40
N GLY A 690 -38.71 -3.52 29.60
CA GLY A 690 -38.78 -2.07 29.66
C GLY A 690 -38.73 -1.37 28.28
N MET A 691 -38.44 -2.10 27.19
CA MET A 691 -38.57 -1.58 25.81
C MET A 691 -40.00 -1.10 25.48
N GLN A 692 -41.01 -1.51 26.26
CA GLN A 692 -42.38 -0.98 26.16
C GLN A 692 -42.44 0.56 26.32
N ASN A 693 -41.43 1.17 26.96
CA ASN A 693 -41.33 2.62 27.14
C ASN A 693 -40.66 3.34 25.95
N GLY A 694 -40.20 2.60 24.93
CA GLY A 694 -39.52 3.13 23.76
C GLY A 694 -40.00 2.46 22.47
N LEU A 695 -41.30 2.57 22.17
CA LEU A 695 -41.96 1.79 21.11
C LEU A 695 -41.49 2.09 19.68
N SER A 696 -40.78 3.19 19.45
CA SER A 696 -40.15 3.53 18.16
C SER A 696 -38.68 3.12 18.09
N GLY A 697 -38.12 2.52 19.14
CA GLY A 697 -36.70 2.16 19.20
C GLY A 697 -36.34 0.96 18.34
N HIS A 698 -35.04 0.83 18.03
CA HIS A 698 -34.49 -0.34 17.35
C HIS A 698 -33.72 -1.17 18.36
N TYR A 699 -34.09 -2.44 18.45
CA TYR A 699 -33.63 -3.35 19.49
C TYR A 699 -33.12 -4.63 18.84
N ALA A 700 -32.03 -5.16 19.39
CA ALA A 700 -31.52 -6.45 19.00
C ALA A 700 -31.11 -7.26 20.22
N LEU A 701 -31.33 -8.58 20.20
CA LEU A 701 -30.80 -9.44 21.24
C LEU A 701 -29.27 -9.59 21.05
N GLY A 702 -28.52 -9.42 22.13
CA GLY A 702 -27.08 -9.74 22.15
C GLY A 702 -26.77 -11.12 22.75
N SER A 703 -27.79 -11.79 23.30
CA SER A 703 -27.74 -13.12 23.90
C SER A 703 -29.15 -13.70 24.04
N ASN A 704 -29.22 -15.01 24.29
CA ASN A 704 -30.48 -15.66 24.66
C ASN A 704 -31.03 -15.08 25.98
N ILE A 705 -32.35 -14.94 26.07
CA ILE A 705 -33.06 -14.49 27.27
C ILE A 705 -33.83 -15.66 27.89
N ASP A 706 -33.57 -15.93 29.17
CA ASP A 706 -34.47 -16.74 30.01
C ASP A 706 -35.54 -15.83 30.62
N ALA A 707 -36.78 -16.02 30.19
CA ALA A 707 -37.95 -15.28 30.63
C ALA A 707 -38.82 -16.03 31.65
N SER A 708 -38.36 -17.15 32.22
CA SER A 708 -39.12 -17.97 33.19
C SER A 708 -39.58 -17.19 34.44
N ALA A 709 -38.79 -16.19 34.86
CA ALA A 709 -39.12 -15.30 35.97
C ALA A 709 -40.46 -14.56 35.77
N THR A 710 -40.90 -14.38 34.52
CA THR A 710 -42.17 -13.69 34.21
C THR A 710 -43.39 -14.43 34.76
N SER A 711 -43.30 -15.74 35.06
CA SER A 711 -44.41 -16.51 35.63
C SER A 711 -44.94 -15.98 36.97
N THR A 712 -44.17 -15.16 37.69
CA THR A 712 -44.57 -14.54 38.96
C THR A 712 -44.77 -13.02 38.85
N TRP A 713 -44.69 -12.45 37.65
CA TRP A 713 -44.70 -11.00 37.45
C TRP A 713 -46.09 -10.43 37.27
N ASN A 714 -46.29 -9.22 37.79
CA ASN A 714 -47.49 -8.40 37.65
C ASN A 714 -48.76 -9.09 38.19
N VAL A 715 -49.70 -8.32 38.75
CA VAL A 715 -50.99 -8.86 39.21
C VAL A 715 -52.10 -8.00 38.62
N LEU A 716 -53.02 -8.63 37.89
CA LEU A 716 -54.18 -7.98 37.29
C LEU A 716 -55.43 -8.78 37.66
N GLY A 717 -56.40 -8.14 38.32
CA GLY A 717 -57.65 -8.80 38.71
C GLY A 717 -57.47 -10.02 39.64
N GLY A 718 -56.42 -10.04 40.45
CA GLY A 718 -56.10 -11.17 41.34
C GLY A 718 -55.38 -12.34 40.67
N VAL A 719 -55.06 -12.24 39.38
CA VAL A 719 -54.30 -13.23 38.61
C VAL A 719 -52.88 -12.73 38.40
N THR A 720 -51.89 -13.60 38.57
CA THR A 720 -50.50 -13.33 38.19
C THR A 720 -50.42 -13.19 36.68
N ALA A 721 -50.23 -11.96 36.21
CA ALA A 721 -50.49 -11.55 34.83
C ALA A 721 -49.34 -11.86 33.86
N GLY A 722 -48.16 -12.13 34.39
CA GLY A 722 -46.95 -12.36 33.63
C GLY A 722 -46.33 -11.10 33.02
N PHE A 723 -45.47 -11.28 32.02
CA PHE A 723 -44.80 -10.23 31.25
C PHE A 723 -45.81 -9.22 30.66
N SER A 724 -45.56 -7.90 30.73
CA SER A 724 -46.43 -6.86 30.13
C SER A 724 -46.19 -6.73 28.63
N PRO A 725 -47.22 -6.86 27.75
CA PRO A 725 -47.03 -6.94 26.31
C PRO A 725 -46.45 -5.63 25.79
N VAL A 726 -45.54 -5.71 24.84
CA VAL A 726 -44.96 -4.54 24.19
C VAL A 726 -45.97 -3.97 23.20
N GLY A 727 -46.42 -2.75 23.46
CA GLY A 727 -47.42 -2.06 22.64
C GLY A 727 -48.86 -2.52 22.92
N ASN A 728 -49.81 -1.61 22.70
CA ASN A 728 -51.25 -1.82 22.89
C ASN A 728 -52.04 -1.08 21.79
N SER A 729 -53.37 -1.16 21.82
CA SER A 729 -54.25 -0.57 20.79
C SER A 729 -54.19 0.96 20.65
N SER A 730 -53.67 1.66 21.66
CA SER A 730 -53.47 3.12 21.63
C SER A 730 -52.01 3.52 21.37
N SER A 731 -51.08 2.58 21.50
CA SER A 731 -49.63 2.84 21.38
C SER A 731 -48.95 1.58 20.86
N ASN A 732 -48.79 1.52 19.54
CA ASN A 732 -48.28 0.35 18.85
C ASN A 732 -46.75 0.34 18.87
N PHE A 733 -46.12 -0.84 18.81
CA PHE A 733 -44.71 -0.93 18.49
C PHE A 733 -44.46 -0.49 17.05
N LEU A 734 -43.61 0.51 16.83
CA LEU A 734 -43.29 1.10 15.51
C LEU A 734 -41.86 0.79 15.06
N GLY A 735 -41.00 0.38 15.99
CA GLY A 735 -39.57 0.20 15.76
C GLY A 735 -39.18 -1.13 15.12
N THR A 736 -37.94 -1.55 15.38
CA THR A 736 -37.42 -2.85 14.94
C THR A 736 -37.04 -3.69 16.14
N PHE A 737 -37.38 -4.98 16.14
CA PHE A 737 -36.86 -5.95 17.10
C PHE A 737 -36.26 -7.14 16.35
N ASP A 738 -34.96 -7.33 16.50
CA ASP A 738 -34.19 -8.38 15.81
C ASP A 738 -33.64 -9.40 16.81
N GLY A 739 -33.97 -10.67 16.64
CA GLY A 739 -33.43 -11.71 17.52
C GLY A 739 -31.95 -12.01 17.27
N LEU A 740 -31.39 -11.65 16.10
CA LEU A 740 -29.98 -11.86 15.72
C LEU A 740 -29.40 -13.26 16.08
N GLY A 741 -30.20 -14.30 15.86
CA GLY A 741 -29.81 -15.70 16.13
C GLY A 741 -30.05 -16.15 17.59
N HIS A 742 -30.67 -15.32 18.41
CA HIS A 742 -31.00 -15.62 19.81
C HIS A 742 -32.49 -15.91 20.02
N THR A 743 -32.78 -16.54 21.16
CA THR A 743 -34.12 -16.95 21.56
C THR A 743 -34.53 -16.32 22.89
N ILE A 744 -35.84 -16.22 23.09
CA ILE A 744 -36.45 -15.89 24.39
C ILE A 744 -37.19 -17.15 24.83
N SER A 745 -36.82 -17.67 26.00
CA SER A 745 -37.32 -18.95 26.50
C SER A 745 -38.17 -18.80 27.76
N GLY A 746 -39.20 -19.64 27.94
CA GLY A 746 -39.98 -19.69 29.18
C GLY A 746 -40.87 -18.47 29.49
N LEU A 747 -41.14 -17.63 28.49
CA LEU A 747 -41.98 -16.43 28.66
C LEU A 747 -43.41 -16.80 29.09
N THR A 748 -43.90 -16.21 30.18
CA THR A 748 -45.28 -16.36 30.66
C THR A 748 -46.04 -15.05 30.56
N ILE A 749 -47.21 -15.10 29.90
CA ILE A 749 -48.20 -14.03 29.85
C ILE A 749 -49.56 -14.63 30.18
N ASN A 750 -50.23 -14.17 31.23
CA ASN A 750 -51.50 -14.75 31.70
C ASN A 750 -52.55 -13.66 31.95
N ARG A 751 -53.17 -13.18 30.87
CA ARG A 751 -54.16 -12.09 30.89
C ARG A 751 -55.49 -12.51 30.27
N PRO A 752 -56.26 -13.42 30.90
CA PRO A 752 -57.44 -14.03 30.30
C PRO A 752 -58.58 -13.05 29.97
N THR A 753 -58.54 -11.82 30.47
CA THR A 753 -59.53 -10.76 30.21
C THR A 753 -58.99 -9.60 29.37
N THR A 754 -57.77 -9.71 28.84
CA THR A 754 -57.12 -8.65 28.06
C THR A 754 -57.05 -9.03 26.59
N ASP A 755 -57.40 -8.10 25.72
CA ASP A 755 -57.27 -8.26 24.28
C ASP A 755 -55.86 -7.86 23.81
N TYR A 756 -55.46 -8.30 22.61
CA TYR A 756 -54.18 -7.97 21.99
C TYR A 756 -52.98 -8.46 22.82
N VAL A 757 -52.87 -9.78 22.97
CA VAL A 757 -51.89 -10.39 23.86
C VAL A 757 -50.86 -11.21 23.08
N GLY A 758 -49.58 -10.93 23.34
CA GLY A 758 -48.40 -11.64 22.87
C GLY A 758 -47.16 -10.99 23.48
N LEU A 759 -45.93 -11.43 23.12
CA LEU A 759 -44.73 -10.65 23.49
C LEU A 759 -44.90 -9.18 23.07
N PHE A 760 -45.41 -8.98 21.85
CA PHE A 760 -45.94 -7.71 21.37
C PHE A 760 -47.47 -7.77 21.39
N GLY A 761 -48.11 -6.85 22.10
CA GLY A 761 -49.58 -6.77 22.09
C GLY A 761 -50.08 -6.28 20.74
N VAL A 762 -49.55 -5.14 20.28
CA VAL A 762 -49.83 -4.56 18.96
C VAL A 762 -48.55 -4.09 18.26
N SER A 763 -48.33 -4.51 17.02
CA SER A 763 -47.17 -4.13 16.21
C SER A 763 -47.55 -3.52 14.85
N ASN A 764 -46.86 -2.43 14.50
CA ASN A 764 -46.69 -1.86 13.16
C ASN A 764 -45.23 -1.88 12.70
N GLY A 765 -44.31 -2.29 13.59
CA GLY A 765 -42.87 -2.30 13.36
C GLY A 765 -42.40 -3.55 12.63
N THR A 766 -41.08 -3.71 12.54
CA THR A 766 -40.46 -4.92 11.98
C THR A 766 -39.98 -5.84 13.10
N LEU A 767 -40.46 -7.07 13.09
CA LEU A 767 -39.98 -8.15 13.93
C LEU A 767 -39.26 -9.14 13.03
N ARG A 768 -38.05 -9.55 13.41
CA ARG A 768 -37.31 -10.53 12.62
C ARG A 768 -36.36 -11.39 13.43
N ASN A 769 -36.14 -12.61 12.96
CA ASN A 769 -35.21 -13.58 13.55
C ASN A 769 -35.50 -13.90 15.03
N VAL A 770 -36.75 -13.76 15.48
CA VAL A 770 -37.17 -13.96 16.87
C VAL A 770 -37.63 -15.40 17.07
N GLY A 771 -36.96 -16.11 17.98
CA GLY A 771 -37.42 -17.42 18.46
C GLY A 771 -38.04 -17.34 19.86
N LEU A 772 -39.34 -17.63 19.98
CA LEU A 772 -40.01 -17.84 21.26
C LEU A 772 -40.07 -19.32 21.59
N VAL A 773 -39.37 -19.73 22.65
CA VAL A 773 -39.20 -21.14 23.00
C VAL A 773 -39.92 -21.47 24.31
N GLY A 774 -40.90 -22.38 24.26
CA GLY A 774 -41.59 -22.84 25.47
C GLY A 774 -42.31 -21.73 26.24
N SER A 775 -42.86 -20.73 25.53
CA SER A 775 -43.69 -19.69 26.15
C SER A 775 -45.09 -20.23 26.53
N ASN A 776 -45.78 -19.52 27.43
CA ASN A 776 -47.18 -19.78 27.78
C ASN A 776 -47.95 -18.45 27.77
N VAL A 777 -48.82 -18.26 26.78
CA VAL A 777 -49.52 -17.01 26.52
C VAL A 777 -51.03 -17.22 26.61
N THR A 778 -51.68 -16.58 27.57
CA THR A 778 -53.14 -16.58 27.74
C THR A 778 -53.68 -15.16 27.60
N GLY A 779 -54.68 -14.98 26.74
CA GLY A 779 -55.38 -13.71 26.48
C GLY A 779 -56.90 -13.87 26.34
N ASN A 780 -57.61 -12.80 26.00
CA ASN A 780 -59.03 -12.84 25.64
C ASN A 780 -59.24 -12.87 24.12
N GLN A 781 -59.21 -11.72 23.43
CA GLN A 781 -59.31 -11.63 21.98
C GLN A 781 -57.97 -11.26 21.34
N THR A 782 -57.70 -11.77 20.13
CA THR A 782 -56.50 -11.47 19.35
C THR A 782 -55.22 -11.83 20.11
N VAL A 783 -54.96 -13.14 20.21
CA VAL A 783 -53.90 -13.70 21.05
C VAL A 783 -52.90 -14.46 20.18
N GLY A 784 -51.63 -14.08 20.26
CA GLY A 784 -50.53 -14.76 19.58
C GLY A 784 -49.34 -14.95 20.49
N GLY A 785 -48.50 -15.95 20.20
CA GLY A 785 -47.27 -16.16 20.95
C GLY A 785 -46.33 -14.94 20.86
N LEU A 786 -46.05 -14.51 19.62
CA LEU A 786 -45.18 -13.36 19.35
C LEU A 786 -45.96 -12.05 19.26
N VAL A 787 -47.04 -12.03 18.48
CA VAL A 787 -47.83 -10.81 18.26
C VAL A 787 -49.31 -11.08 18.49
N GLY A 788 -49.97 -10.30 19.35
CA GLY A 788 -51.42 -10.27 19.42
C GLY A 788 -51.99 -9.78 18.09
N TYR A 789 -51.82 -8.49 17.81
CA TYR A 789 -52.34 -7.82 16.61
C TYR A 789 -51.22 -7.22 15.76
N ASN A 790 -51.07 -7.69 14.52
CA ASN A 790 -50.14 -7.12 13.54
C ASN A 790 -50.92 -6.28 12.51
N TYR A 791 -50.78 -4.96 12.57
CA TYR A 791 -51.57 -4.07 11.71
C TYR A 791 -50.83 -3.72 10.42
N TYR A 792 -49.66 -3.07 10.47
CA TYR A 792 -48.78 -2.83 9.29
C TYR A 792 -47.40 -3.50 9.37
N GLY A 793 -47.11 -4.18 10.48
CA GLY A 793 -45.75 -4.69 10.74
C GLY A 793 -45.33 -5.84 9.84
N ASN A 794 -44.03 -6.00 9.70
CA ASN A 794 -43.41 -7.13 9.01
C ASN A 794 -42.89 -8.14 10.04
N ILE A 795 -43.16 -9.43 9.81
CA ILE A 795 -42.73 -10.55 10.66
C ILE A 795 -41.97 -11.52 9.75
N ILE A 796 -40.67 -11.67 9.97
CA ILE A 796 -39.74 -12.31 9.03
C ILE A 796 -38.77 -13.23 9.78
N ASN A 797 -38.70 -14.51 9.39
CA ASN A 797 -37.81 -15.49 10.03
C ASN A 797 -38.10 -15.71 11.53
N ASP A 798 -39.36 -15.60 11.93
CA ASP A 798 -39.77 -15.69 13.34
C ASP A 798 -40.49 -17.01 13.65
N TYR A 799 -40.38 -17.47 14.91
CA TYR A 799 -41.08 -18.68 15.32
C TYR A 799 -41.50 -18.72 16.79
N SER A 800 -42.48 -19.58 17.08
CA SER A 800 -42.96 -19.83 18.44
C SER A 800 -43.21 -21.32 18.69
N SER A 801 -42.63 -21.90 19.73
CA SER A 801 -42.94 -23.25 20.21
C SER A 801 -43.79 -23.28 21.49
N GLY A 802 -44.23 -22.11 21.95
CA GLY A 802 -45.02 -21.98 23.17
C GLY A 802 -46.52 -22.23 23.00
N ASN A 803 -47.18 -22.45 24.13
CA ASN A 803 -48.63 -22.63 24.20
C ASN A 803 -49.35 -21.28 24.16
N VAL A 804 -50.44 -21.21 23.40
CA VAL A 804 -51.26 -20.01 23.25
C VAL A 804 -52.73 -20.34 23.49
N SER A 805 -53.35 -19.64 24.44
CA SER A 805 -54.75 -19.84 24.82
C SER A 805 -55.52 -18.52 24.77
N GLY A 806 -56.73 -18.54 24.21
CA GLY A 806 -57.61 -17.37 24.20
C GLY A 806 -59.06 -17.71 23.95
N ASN A 807 -59.88 -16.68 23.76
CA ASN A 807 -61.31 -16.79 23.46
C ASN A 807 -61.60 -16.58 21.97
N GLN A 808 -60.92 -15.65 21.29
CA GLN A 808 -61.17 -15.37 19.88
C GLN A 808 -59.89 -14.96 19.14
N GLN A 809 -59.76 -15.31 17.86
CA GLN A 809 -58.63 -14.92 16.99
C GLN A 809 -57.28 -15.32 17.62
N VAL A 810 -57.13 -16.63 17.86
CA VAL A 810 -55.95 -17.20 18.54
C VAL A 810 -55.03 -17.86 17.52
N GLY A 811 -53.77 -17.46 17.49
CA GLY A 811 -52.73 -18.03 16.63
C GLY A 811 -51.47 -18.44 17.38
N GLY A 812 -50.78 -19.49 16.94
CA GLY A 812 -49.54 -19.92 17.61
C GLY A 812 -48.41 -18.89 17.56
N LEU A 813 -48.38 -18.06 16.49
CA LEU A 813 -47.42 -16.96 16.34
C LEU A 813 -48.11 -15.59 16.36
N VAL A 814 -49.19 -15.42 15.59
CA VAL A 814 -49.90 -14.15 15.43
C VAL A 814 -51.40 -14.32 15.67
N GLY A 815 -52.01 -13.53 16.55
CA GLY A 815 -53.46 -13.58 16.79
C GLY A 815 -54.25 -13.14 15.56
N SER A 816 -54.09 -11.87 15.15
CA SER A 816 -54.74 -11.32 13.96
C SER A 816 -53.78 -10.42 13.16
N LYS A 817 -53.82 -10.56 11.83
CA LYS A 817 -52.94 -9.87 10.89
C LYS A 817 -53.76 -9.11 9.85
N PHE A 818 -53.53 -7.82 9.71
CA PHE A 818 -54.19 -6.98 8.70
C PHE A 818 -53.32 -6.77 7.45
N TYR A 819 -52.38 -5.84 7.49
CA TYR A 819 -51.44 -5.53 6.41
C TYR A 819 -50.04 -6.13 6.70
N GLY A 820 -48.99 -5.59 6.07
CA GLY A 820 -47.60 -6.08 6.19
C GLY A 820 -47.39 -7.49 5.67
N THR A 821 -46.18 -8.03 5.84
CA THR A 821 -45.83 -9.41 5.46
C THR A 821 -45.62 -10.31 6.67
N LEU A 822 -46.00 -11.58 6.54
CA LEU A 822 -45.54 -12.67 7.42
C LEU A 822 -44.83 -13.69 6.54
N SER A 823 -43.51 -13.84 6.70
CA SER A 823 -42.74 -14.74 5.85
C SER A 823 -41.66 -15.52 6.58
N ASN A 824 -41.36 -16.73 6.09
CA ASN A 824 -40.32 -17.62 6.64
C ASN A 824 -40.54 -17.93 8.13
N ALA A 825 -41.79 -18.11 8.53
CA ALA A 825 -42.19 -18.17 9.92
C ALA A 825 -42.91 -19.46 10.27
N TYR A 826 -42.83 -19.90 11.53
CA TYR A 826 -43.51 -21.12 11.96
C TYR A 826 -43.97 -21.15 13.41
N SER A 827 -44.81 -22.13 13.72
CA SER A 827 -45.26 -22.40 15.10
C SER A 827 -45.38 -23.90 15.36
N SER A 828 -45.22 -24.32 16.63
CA SER A 828 -45.22 -25.74 17.00
C SER A 828 -45.82 -26.09 18.38
N GLY A 829 -46.37 -25.12 19.11
CA GLY A 829 -46.96 -25.34 20.44
C GLY A 829 -48.42 -25.80 20.41
N VAL A 830 -49.10 -25.76 21.57
CA VAL A 830 -50.55 -25.99 21.66
C VAL A 830 -51.28 -24.66 21.50
N VAL A 831 -52.23 -24.58 20.57
CA VAL A 831 -53.05 -23.39 20.33
C VAL A 831 -54.51 -23.70 20.61
N SER A 832 -55.08 -23.08 21.64
CA SER A 832 -56.44 -23.37 22.11
C SER A 832 -57.34 -22.14 22.12
N SER A 833 -58.56 -22.26 21.60
CA SER A 833 -59.58 -21.21 21.67
C SER A 833 -60.87 -21.71 22.32
N ALA A 834 -61.46 -20.90 23.20
CA ALA A 834 -62.80 -21.14 23.77
C ALA A 834 -63.95 -20.66 22.86
N GLY A 835 -63.66 -19.80 21.87
CA GLY A 835 -64.60 -19.27 20.89
C GLY A 835 -64.03 -19.35 19.46
N ASP A 836 -64.34 -18.36 18.62
CA ASP A 836 -64.10 -18.43 17.16
C ASP A 836 -62.68 -18.08 16.70
N SER A 837 -62.31 -18.63 15.53
CA SER A 837 -61.08 -18.32 14.77
C SER A 837 -59.80 -18.71 15.50
N VAL A 838 -59.47 -20.01 15.46
CA VAL A 838 -58.21 -20.54 15.95
C VAL A 838 -57.38 -21.10 14.80
N GLY A 839 -56.13 -20.65 14.70
CA GLY A 839 -55.20 -21.10 13.67
C GLY A 839 -53.89 -21.58 14.29
N GLY A 840 -53.30 -22.65 13.75
CA GLY A 840 -52.03 -23.13 14.31
C GLY A 840 -50.89 -22.10 14.24
N LEU A 841 -50.85 -21.26 13.20
CA LEU A 841 -49.90 -20.14 13.06
C LEU A 841 -50.57 -18.77 13.25
N VAL A 842 -51.68 -18.51 12.54
CA VAL A 842 -52.38 -17.22 12.55
C VAL A 842 -53.87 -17.41 12.84
N GLY A 843 -54.44 -16.69 13.82
CA GLY A 843 -55.88 -16.76 14.10
C GLY A 843 -56.73 -16.22 12.94
N SER A 844 -56.56 -14.94 12.61
CA SER A 844 -57.23 -14.27 11.47
C SER A 844 -56.24 -13.55 10.55
N ASN A 845 -56.42 -13.69 9.24
CA ASN A 845 -55.57 -13.06 8.23
C ASN A 845 -56.36 -12.21 7.23
N TYR A 846 -55.88 -10.99 7.01
CA TYR A 846 -56.32 -10.08 5.96
C TYR A 846 -55.16 -9.65 5.02
N GLY A 847 -53.94 -10.16 5.21
CA GLY A 847 -52.77 -9.73 4.44
C GLY A 847 -51.96 -10.89 3.85
N ASN A 848 -50.73 -10.62 3.42
CA ASN A 848 -49.91 -11.63 2.74
C ASN A 848 -49.11 -12.50 3.73
N ILE A 849 -49.14 -13.81 3.48
CA ILE A 849 -48.40 -14.85 4.20
C ILE A 849 -47.65 -15.71 3.18
N SER A 850 -46.36 -15.95 3.36
CA SER A 850 -45.55 -16.76 2.44
C SER A 850 -44.45 -17.57 3.12
N ASN A 851 -44.15 -18.76 2.61
CA ASN A 851 -43.07 -19.63 3.12
C ASN A 851 -43.21 -19.91 4.63
N VAL A 852 -44.39 -20.37 5.04
CA VAL A 852 -44.69 -20.58 6.46
C VAL A 852 -45.14 -22.00 6.74
N TYR A 853 -45.04 -22.43 7.99
CA TYR A 853 -45.67 -23.69 8.39
C TYR A 853 -46.17 -23.70 9.83
N SER A 854 -47.07 -24.64 10.12
CA SER A 854 -47.54 -24.94 11.47
C SER A 854 -47.36 -26.42 11.77
N ALA A 855 -46.69 -26.71 12.88
CA ALA A 855 -46.65 -28.02 13.54
C ALA A 855 -47.49 -28.02 14.83
N SER A 856 -48.25 -26.95 15.08
CA SER A 856 -49.00 -26.73 16.31
C SER A 856 -50.17 -27.71 16.45
N THR A 857 -50.45 -28.15 17.68
CA THR A 857 -51.71 -28.83 18.00
C THR A 857 -52.80 -27.78 18.23
N VAL A 858 -53.85 -27.80 17.42
CA VAL A 858 -54.93 -26.81 17.44
C VAL A 858 -56.17 -27.40 18.12
N ILE A 859 -56.72 -26.70 19.11
CA ILE A 859 -57.89 -27.12 19.89
C ILE A 859 -58.95 -26.00 19.87
N GLY A 860 -60.04 -26.19 19.13
CA GLY A 860 -61.24 -25.37 19.20
C GLY A 860 -62.26 -25.99 20.16
N ASN A 861 -62.77 -25.22 21.13
CA ASN A 861 -63.72 -25.70 22.14
C ASN A 861 -65.13 -25.06 22.03
N GLY A 862 -65.55 -24.68 20.82
CA GLY A 862 -66.90 -24.11 20.61
C GLY A 862 -67.09 -23.14 19.44
N GLY A 863 -66.07 -22.90 18.61
CA GLY A 863 -66.13 -21.96 17.48
C GLY A 863 -66.25 -22.62 16.10
N PHE A 864 -66.65 -21.86 15.08
CA PHE A 864 -66.92 -22.35 13.71
C PHE A 864 -65.70 -22.34 12.76
N SER A 865 -64.56 -21.78 13.19
CA SER A 865 -63.37 -21.58 12.34
C SER A 865 -62.09 -22.08 13.01
N VAL A 866 -61.74 -23.34 12.76
CA VAL A 866 -60.56 -24.03 13.31
C VAL A 866 -59.67 -24.48 12.17
N GLY A 867 -58.46 -23.92 12.07
CA GLY A 867 -57.53 -24.20 10.97
C GLY A 867 -56.14 -24.62 11.46
N GLY A 868 -55.54 -25.61 10.80
CA GLY A 868 -54.19 -26.08 11.15
C GLY A 868 -53.09 -25.04 10.94
N LEU A 869 -53.26 -24.14 9.96
CA LEU A 869 -52.34 -23.02 9.69
C LEU A 869 -52.98 -21.67 10.02
N VAL A 870 -54.10 -21.34 9.38
CA VAL A 870 -54.85 -20.08 9.57
C VAL A 870 -56.28 -20.41 9.95
N GLY A 871 -56.82 -19.78 11.00
CA GLY A 871 -58.20 -19.98 11.44
C GLY A 871 -59.21 -19.41 10.45
N VAL A 872 -59.06 -18.12 10.08
CA VAL A 872 -59.85 -17.47 9.02
C VAL A 872 -58.95 -16.64 8.12
N ASN A 873 -59.08 -16.81 6.80
CA ASN A 873 -58.45 -15.96 5.80
C ASN A 873 -59.52 -15.14 5.05
N TYR A 874 -59.59 -13.84 5.28
CA TYR A 874 -60.63 -12.97 4.72
C TYR A 874 -60.29 -12.51 3.30
N ILE A 875 -59.21 -11.75 3.14
CA ILE A 875 -58.81 -11.14 1.87
C ILE A 875 -57.32 -11.31 1.55
N GLY A 876 -56.56 -11.97 2.44
CA GLY A 876 -55.13 -12.16 2.32
C GLY A 876 -54.73 -13.31 1.39
N SER A 877 -53.50 -13.27 0.88
CA SER A 877 -52.91 -14.37 0.13
C SER A 877 -52.04 -15.25 1.03
N ILE A 878 -52.09 -16.57 0.79
CA ILE A 878 -51.25 -17.56 1.47
C ILE A 878 -50.53 -18.38 0.39
N SER A 879 -49.20 -18.40 0.42
CA SER A 879 -48.39 -19.13 -0.56
C SER A 879 -47.27 -19.93 0.12
N ASN A 880 -46.86 -21.04 -0.50
CA ASN A 880 -45.78 -21.91 -0.01
C ASN A 880 -45.93 -22.26 1.48
N ALA A 881 -47.08 -22.81 1.85
CA ALA A 881 -47.42 -23.05 3.24
C ALA A 881 -47.98 -24.45 3.49
N TYR A 882 -47.71 -24.99 4.67
CA TYR A 882 -48.25 -26.29 5.09
C TYR A 882 -48.56 -26.35 6.59
N SER A 883 -49.44 -27.27 6.97
CA SER A 883 -49.74 -27.61 8.36
C SER A 883 -49.54 -29.11 8.57
N SER A 884 -48.97 -29.49 9.71
CA SER A 884 -48.66 -30.89 10.06
C SER A 884 -49.15 -31.31 11.45
N GLY A 885 -49.51 -30.36 12.32
CA GLY A 885 -50.02 -30.66 13.65
C GLY A 885 -51.49 -31.11 13.68
N ALA A 886 -51.90 -31.74 14.78
CA ALA A 886 -53.27 -32.23 14.97
C ALA A 886 -54.26 -31.06 15.11
N VAL A 887 -55.45 -31.21 14.52
CA VAL A 887 -56.53 -30.22 14.61
C VAL A 887 -57.76 -30.89 15.20
N ASN A 888 -58.15 -30.43 16.39
CA ASN A 888 -59.36 -30.84 17.10
C ASN A 888 -60.30 -29.64 17.13
N GLY A 889 -61.37 -29.68 16.34
CA GLY A 889 -62.31 -28.57 16.17
C GLY A 889 -63.65 -28.78 16.82
#